data_AF-S9PSS2-F1
#
_entry.id   AF-S9PSS2-F1
#
_cell.length_a   1.000
_cell.length_b   1.000
_cell.length_c   1.000
_cell.angle_alpha   90.00
_cell.angle_beta   90.00
_cell.angle_gamma   90.00
#
_symmetry.space_group_name_H-M   'P 1'
#
loop_
_entity.id
_entity.type
_entity.pdbx_description
1 polymer ?
#
loop_
_entity_poly.entity_id
_entity_poly.type
_entity_poly.pdbx_seq_one_letter_code
_entity_poly.pdbx_strand_id
1 'polypeptide(L)'
;MEFDFFSFVAPSRIQSLVRPFGKVKRHRFHTFLNLLRRVSHIQLSDIPVGRATKKSSSFNPLAFPLGRIIYNFTTTLDDQQSLLEEFEYFRRIFVFIGVVDGSEEQDFSQLQSSLDAWQRRVPHASVAKCLIFDCPQESEEVFQDPRFLLGPRSNSSVNSITRSILCDITAELLEEFSSLEFSLHARSVILSPITEMPHLAPLQRTNSVSSMHSPRSSITTPMSRTTSIPSVRSVSAVTERSKSLSKGRIENQLGQLYLLAGRLPNALKHFANAIAITKSTSDYLWQGLSLELLTVCLMLMAQLHIDVQIPQNIISMFPSYIDRFNEHGPLKLDFLFSFITETRNTIDQLYHKSTLQPNDSIPGLCFSESILRFSHLLTIVYICNGLTDTALNHIISQSPLRTSKSYSSYIPSKATIYQWIIRARGQHLNSLSIRENCRIYGAMANMLGTIGFHRQRSKMLREMLHNITPAIMESKKQIISKSDFPVENTAMHTASSGNFQTGFDILPLILEVCEEFGLLRLDGTVLNPEITKWGWTSLQFDVVNELVSFCEALSDYQAILKLISLFFTFLPSHSTSAQQIYLHKTFRKICSFASNLGMPFQTPYWDPFMIMDMEYSGHPDFEEPKLIHMKGAKTDSFQGRSPFIYNPFLKKNTEIHKTKTLVADELIFFNVYLRNPFHFSVDIQEIHLYTEGVEVIHSVCMTTLRPLTTEIITLSITPLKAGTLNVRGCNVKVFGCKPSVQYFYNQQKQKDALHISLEKIKRNFDEMRSTNVAKHQWNSVPELPINSESLNFQVIEKQPKLIVSSRKFSINNLNLAEYETGELIYTIENVSNTKATHVRISFEDNASKVYQQLKSDKNITADVLYELQQEEYQMPTFEVKNEQPFSLEPGEKREIQVNVIAKPISGEGTIVFESSCRSNDEHNFYARHLKVPIKLNLSKRITLSNWSVLPDIHKDPNYCMLLLDFYNHHSDSLKVLIKEKETESIESKLVKPKADHIFFLRLARFRISEEELSKDIPNLSSKQFVLSEGMKKSLKNIQALKRRFWVKQHLLETIQAFWESDDQDRHGQVHMKNHSLTDDMTRLLLLPSVQILTSLQQNGKMASRVLPRKPFVLVLSFVSHKENLRYKISWVSLSPDSFNTTHRQEGLILDGPDEATISVSEKASTSHIVERTFFALSPGIYQIYISAISEKNELPFSNCDVNEPFMLHVETN
;
A
#
# COMPACT_ATOMS: atom_id res chain seq x y z
N MET A 1 8.03 -36.41 -36.04
CA MET A 1 7.64 -35.02 -36.34
C MET A 1 7.65 -34.84 -37.85
N GLU A 2 6.97 -33.83 -38.37
CA GLU A 2 7.09 -33.43 -39.78
C GLU A 2 8.47 -32.82 -40.01
N PHE A 3 9.08 -33.09 -41.17
CA PHE A 3 10.37 -32.48 -41.48
C PHE A 3 10.22 -30.97 -41.72
N ASP A 4 11.22 -30.20 -41.28
CA ASP A 4 11.26 -28.76 -41.46
C ASP A 4 11.48 -28.47 -42.94
N PHE A 5 10.51 -27.80 -43.52
CA PHE A 5 10.48 -27.38 -44.92
C PHE A 5 11.63 -26.41 -45.24
N PHE A 6 12.07 -25.61 -44.27
CA PHE A 6 13.19 -24.67 -44.42
C PHE A 6 14.53 -25.27 -44.03
N SER A 7 14.62 -26.60 -43.84
CA SER A 7 15.92 -27.26 -43.73
C SER A 7 16.72 -27.07 -45.03
N PHE A 8 18.02 -26.84 -44.91
CA PHE A 8 18.90 -26.62 -46.06
C PHE A 8 18.83 -27.77 -47.07
N VAL A 9 18.68 -29.01 -46.61
CA VAL A 9 18.60 -30.20 -47.47
C VAL A 9 17.16 -30.61 -47.84
N ALA A 10 16.16 -29.79 -47.51
CA ALA A 10 14.77 -30.06 -47.90
C ALA A 10 14.59 -30.39 -49.40
N PRO A 11 15.34 -29.79 -50.35
CA PRO A 11 15.26 -30.15 -51.76
C PRO A 11 15.66 -31.59 -52.14
N SER A 12 16.21 -32.36 -51.20
CA SER A 12 16.54 -33.78 -51.41
C SER A 12 15.45 -34.75 -50.95
N ARG A 13 14.31 -34.24 -50.45
CA ARG A 13 13.24 -35.06 -49.87
C ARG A 13 12.10 -35.26 -50.88
N ILE A 14 11.59 -36.49 -50.93
CA ILE A 14 10.45 -36.86 -51.78
C ILE A 14 9.15 -36.52 -51.05
N GLN A 15 8.26 -35.72 -51.66
CA GLN A 15 6.96 -35.42 -51.06
C GLN A 15 6.02 -36.61 -51.23
N SER A 16 5.37 -36.98 -50.13
CA SER A 16 4.37 -38.03 -50.10
C SER A 16 3.11 -37.55 -49.42
N LEU A 17 2.01 -37.51 -50.15
CA LEU A 17 0.72 -37.09 -49.63
C LEU A 17 0.02 -38.27 -48.96
N VAL A 18 -0.30 -38.11 -47.67
CA VAL A 18 -0.96 -39.13 -46.85
C VAL A 18 -2.39 -38.68 -46.51
N ARG A 19 -3.40 -39.48 -46.84
CA ARG A 19 -4.82 -39.15 -46.60
C ARG A 19 -5.55 -40.29 -45.91
N PRO A 20 -6.44 -40.02 -44.93
CA PRO A 20 -7.29 -41.06 -44.34
C PRO A 20 -8.39 -41.46 -45.33
N PHE A 21 -8.55 -42.76 -45.57
CA PHE A 21 -9.57 -43.34 -46.44
C PHE A 21 -10.50 -44.26 -45.65
N GLY A 22 -11.79 -44.22 -45.97
CA GLY A 22 -12.81 -44.96 -45.24
C GLY A 22 -13.05 -44.42 -43.83
N LYS A 23 -13.52 -45.27 -42.93
CA LYS A 23 -13.74 -44.92 -41.52
C LYS A 23 -12.40 -45.02 -40.77
N VAL A 24 -11.84 -43.87 -40.37
CA VAL A 24 -10.59 -43.81 -39.60
C VAL A 24 -10.71 -42.73 -38.53
N LYS A 25 -10.59 -43.12 -37.26
CA LYS A 25 -10.54 -42.19 -36.13
C LYS A 25 -9.30 -41.29 -36.22
N ARG A 26 -9.44 -40.01 -35.88
CA ARG A 26 -8.35 -39.00 -35.96
C ARG A 26 -7.08 -39.40 -35.20
N HIS A 27 -7.22 -39.93 -33.97
CA HIS A 27 -6.08 -40.37 -33.16
C HIS A 27 -5.32 -41.55 -33.79
N ARG A 28 -6.06 -42.51 -34.38
CA ARG A 28 -5.50 -43.67 -35.08
C ARG A 28 -4.74 -43.24 -36.34
N PHE A 29 -5.32 -42.36 -37.16
CA PHE A 29 -4.64 -41.78 -38.31
C PHE A 29 -3.30 -41.11 -37.94
N HIS A 30 -3.27 -40.31 -36.86
CA HIS A 30 -2.02 -39.70 -36.39
C HIS A 30 -0.98 -40.74 -35.92
N THR A 31 -1.43 -41.84 -35.33
CA THR A 31 -0.55 -42.95 -34.91
C THR A 31 0.10 -43.62 -36.13
N PHE A 32 -0.68 -43.92 -37.17
CA PHE A 32 -0.18 -44.48 -38.43
C PHE A 32 0.75 -43.52 -39.18
N LEU A 33 0.40 -42.23 -39.23
CA LEU A 33 1.25 -41.21 -39.83
C LEU A 33 2.60 -41.09 -39.08
N ASN A 34 2.58 -41.14 -37.75
CA ASN A 34 3.81 -41.10 -36.94
C ASN A 34 4.69 -42.34 -37.18
N LEU A 35 4.07 -43.49 -37.40
CA LEU A 35 4.75 -44.74 -37.74
C LEU A 35 5.46 -44.62 -39.10
N LEU A 36 4.80 -44.08 -40.14
CA LEU A 36 5.45 -43.77 -41.42
C LEU A 36 6.61 -42.79 -41.26
N ARG A 37 6.41 -41.72 -40.48
CA ARG A 37 7.45 -40.71 -40.19
C ARG A 37 8.67 -41.27 -39.45
N ARG A 38 8.54 -42.38 -38.70
CA ARG A 38 9.68 -43.05 -38.04
C ARG A 38 10.59 -43.79 -39.02
N VAL A 39 10.07 -44.20 -40.17
CA VAL A 39 10.76 -45.04 -41.18
C VAL A 39 10.99 -44.27 -42.49
N SER A 40 11.05 -42.94 -42.42
CA SER A 40 11.17 -42.05 -43.58
C SER A 40 12.50 -42.16 -44.34
N HIS A 41 13.55 -42.71 -43.72
CA HIS A 41 14.87 -42.88 -44.33
C HIS A 41 15.06 -44.31 -44.84
N ILE A 42 15.25 -44.47 -46.15
CA ILE A 42 15.43 -45.76 -46.83
C ILE A 42 16.78 -45.78 -47.51
N GLN A 43 17.60 -46.78 -47.18
CA GLN A 43 18.90 -46.97 -47.82
C GLN A 43 18.70 -47.68 -49.15
N LEU A 44 19.48 -47.32 -50.16
CA LEU A 44 19.37 -47.94 -51.49
C LEU A 44 19.74 -49.44 -51.43
N SER A 45 20.61 -49.86 -50.51
CA SER A 45 20.91 -51.28 -50.27
C SER A 45 19.70 -52.13 -49.85
N ASP A 46 18.68 -51.51 -49.25
CA ASP A 46 17.51 -52.21 -48.70
C ASP A 46 16.41 -52.43 -49.78
N ILE A 47 16.60 -51.91 -51.00
CA ILE A 47 15.58 -51.88 -52.04
C ILE A 47 15.69 -53.13 -52.94
N PRO A 48 14.57 -53.82 -53.24
CA PRO A 48 14.59 -54.99 -54.11
C PRO A 48 14.88 -54.60 -55.58
N VAL A 49 16.07 -54.97 -56.06
CA VAL A 49 16.58 -54.62 -57.40
C VAL A 49 15.67 -55.14 -58.52
N GLY A 50 15.18 -56.37 -58.42
CA GLY A 50 14.35 -56.99 -59.45
C GLY A 50 13.04 -56.26 -59.73
N ARG A 51 12.55 -55.44 -58.79
CA ARG A 51 11.40 -54.55 -59.00
C ARG A 51 11.84 -53.16 -59.49
N ALA A 52 12.95 -52.63 -58.98
CA ALA A 52 13.41 -51.27 -59.29
C ALA A 52 14.00 -51.10 -60.71
N THR A 53 14.49 -52.18 -61.34
CA THR A 53 15.17 -52.11 -62.65
C THR A 53 14.42 -52.84 -63.77
N LYS A 54 13.09 -52.98 -63.69
CA LYS A 54 12.29 -53.72 -64.69
C LYS A 54 12.38 -53.12 -66.10
N LYS A 55 12.32 -51.79 -66.22
CA LYS A 55 12.30 -51.07 -67.51
C LYS A 55 13.66 -50.50 -67.92
N SER A 56 14.46 -50.05 -66.96
CA SER A 56 15.77 -49.40 -67.20
C SER A 56 16.70 -49.61 -66.01
N SER A 57 18.01 -49.54 -66.26
CA SER A 57 19.06 -49.59 -65.24
C SER A 57 19.50 -48.20 -64.73
N SER A 58 18.95 -47.09 -65.26
CA SER A 58 19.36 -45.71 -64.91
C SER A 58 19.36 -45.45 -63.41
N PHE A 59 18.27 -45.83 -62.73
CA PHE A 59 18.08 -45.63 -61.28
C PHE A 59 18.33 -46.91 -60.46
N ASN A 60 19.28 -47.75 -60.88
CA ASN A 60 19.62 -48.98 -60.16
C ASN A 60 20.09 -48.68 -58.71
N PRO A 61 19.42 -49.19 -57.66
CA PRO A 61 19.79 -48.89 -56.28
C PRO A 61 21.20 -49.39 -55.90
N LEU A 62 21.67 -50.50 -56.46
CA LEU A 62 22.99 -51.07 -56.13
C LEU A 62 24.17 -50.32 -56.73
N ALA A 63 23.96 -49.44 -57.70
CA ALA A 63 25.06 -48.68 -58.29
C ALA A 63 25.55 -47.54 -57.37
N PHE A 64 24.85 -47.26 -56.27
CA PHE A 64 25.35 -46.44 -55.18
C PHE A 64 24.67 -46.84 -53.85
N PRO A 65 25.10 -47.95 -53.22
CA PRO A 65 24.36 -48.57 -52.12
C PRO A 65 24.31 -47.71 -50.84
N LEU A 66 25.28 -46.80 -50.68
CA LEU A 66 25.33 -45.83 -49.57
C LEU A 66 24.25 -44.73 -49.68
N GLY A 67 23.63 -44.57 -50.85
CA GLY A 67 22.61 -43.58 -51.09
C GLY A 67 21.37 -43.79 -50.21
N ARG A 68 20.65 -42.71 -49.95
CA ARG A 68 19.45 -42.73 -49.12
C ARG A 68 18.34 -41.91 -49.77
N ILE A 69 17.13 -42.46 -49.75
CA ILE A 69 15.90 -41.76 -50.11
C ILE A 69 15.23 -41.30 -48.80
N ILE A 70 14.77 -40.05 -48.78
CA ILE A 70 14.14 -39.45 -47.61
C ILE A 70 12.71 -39.04 -47.99
N TYR A 71 11.73 -39.65 -47.32
CA TYR A 71 10.31 -39.34 -47.49
C TYR A 71 9.87 -38.20 -46.59
N ASN A 72 9.22 -37.19 -47.17
CA ASN A 72 8.49 -36.17 -46.44
C ASN A 72 6.98 -36.43 -46.53
N PHE A 73 6.41 -36.98 -45.45
CA PHE A 73 4.98 -37.29 -45.37
C PHE A 73 4.16 -36.05 -44.95
N THR A 74 3.39 -35.51 -45.90
CA THR A 74 2.49 -34.37 -45.73
C THR A 74 1.03 -34.82 -45.77
N THR A 75 0.15 -34.13 -45.06
CA THR A 75 -1.31 -34.46 -45.02
C THR A 75 -2.17 -33.48 -45.81
N THR A 76 -1.54 -32.40 -46.28
CA THR A 76 -2.17 -31.27 -46.95
C THR A 76 -1.62 -31.11 -48.35
N LEU A 77 -2.51 -31.02 -49.33
CA LEU A 77 -2.20 -30.57 -50.68
C LEU A 77 -2.24 -29.04 -50.71
N ASP A 78 -1.30 -28.41 -51.41
CA ASP A 78 -1.26 -26.97 -51.61
C ASP A 78 -1.21 -26.66 -53.10
N ASP A 79 -2.34 -26.22 -53.64
CA ASP A 79 -2.52 -25.98 -55.07
C ASP A 79 -1.67 -24.80 -55.58
N GLN A 80 -1.14 -23.94 -54.69
CA GLN A 80 -0.21 -22.87 -55.07
C GLN A 80 1.21 -23.41 -55.29
N GLN A 81 1.64 -24.34 -54.44
CA GLN A 81 2.94 -25.00 -54.56
C GLN A 81 3.00 -25.92 -55.78
N SER A 82 1.85 -26.45 -56.22
CA SER A 82 1.79 -27.32 -57.40
C SER A 82 2.20 -26.64 -58.70
N LEU A 83 2.06 -25.31 -58.78
CA LEU A 83 2.47 -24.51 -59.95
C LEU A 83 4.00 -24.45 -60.14
N LEU A 84 4.77 -24.83 -59.12
CA LEU A 84 6.23 -24.80 -59.12
C LEU A 84 6.86 -26.20 -59.25
N GLU A 85 6.04 -27.25 -59.40
CA GLU A 85 6.49 -28.64 -59.43
C GLU A 85 7.41 -28.97 -60.61
N GLU A 86 7.27 -28.28 -61.74
CA GLU A 86 8.18 -28.47 -62.90
C GLU A 86 9.51 -27.73 -62.74
N PHE A 87 9.56 -26.72 -61.87
CA PHE A 87 10.78 -25.95 -61.59
C PHE A 87 11.59 -26.58 -60.46
N GLU A 88 10.93 -26.96 -59.38
CA GLU A 88 11.52 -27.60 -58.20
C GLU A 88 10.79 -28.91 -57.87
N TYR A 89 11.39 -30.04 -58.26
CA TYR A 89 10.80 -31.37 -58.16
C TYR A 89 10.57 -31.82 -56.72
N PHE A 90 11.31 -31.29 -55.75
CA PHE A 90 11.05 -31.59 -54.34
C PHE A 90 9.70 -31.03 -53.84
N ARG A 91 9.00 -30.20 -54.62
CA ARG A 91 7.62 -29.77 -54.34
C ARG A 91 6.59 -30.76 -54.88
N ARG A 92 6.95 -31.51 -55.92
CA ARG A 92 6.07 -32.47 -56.59
C ARG A 92 5.76 -33.64 -55.68
N ILE A 93 4.47 -33.96 -55.58
CA ILE A 93 4.02 -35.17 -54.92
C ILE A 93 4.25 -36.33 -55.88
N PHE A 94 5.24 -37.17 -55.56
CA PHE A 94 5.54 -38.37 -56.33
C PHE A 94 4.80 -39.61 -55.83
N VAL A 95 4.46 -39.62 -54.53
CA VAL A 95 3.81 -40.76 -53.89
C VAL A 95 2.54 -40.30 -53.18
N PHE A 96 1.45 -41.01 -53.43
CA PHE A 96 0.19 -40.85 -52.74
C PHE A 96 -0.11 -42.10 -51.90
N ILE A 97 -0.41 -41.90 -50.62
CA ILE A 97 -0.69 -42.97 -49.66
C ILE A 97 -2.06 -42.73 -49.02
N GLY A 98 -3.03 -43.56 -49.36
CA GLY A 98 -4.28 -43.70 -48.60
C GLY A 98 -4.03 -44.54 -47.34
N VAL A 99 -4.45 -44.10 -46.17
CA VAL A 99 -4.34 -44.86 -44.91
C VAL A 99 -5.73 -45.31 -44.49
N VAL A 100 -5.87 -46.62 -44.28
CA VAL A 100 -7.12 -47.28 -43.89
C VAL A 100 -6.92 -47.99 -42.56
N ASP A 101 -7.91 -47.89 -41.67
CA ASP A 101 -7.95 -48.64 -40.41
C ASP A 101 -8.72 -49.94 -40.65
N GLY A 102 -8.00 -51.06 -40.74
CA GLY A 102 -8.58 -52.38 -40.98
C GLY A 102 -9.36 -52.95 -39.79
N SER A 103 -9.29 -52.31 -38.61
CA SER A 103 -10.09 -52.71 -37.45
C SER A 103 -11.53 -52.21 -37.50
N GLU A 104 -11.85 -51.27 -38.39
CA GLU A 104 -13.21 -50.74 -38.61
C GLU A 104 -13.82 -51.36 -39.88
N GLU A 105 -15.15 -51.46 -39.95
CA GLU A 105 -15.83 -51.95 -41.15
C GLU A 105 -15.64 -50.98 -42.33
N GLN A 106 -14.92 -51.44 -43.36
CA GLN A 106 -14.63 -50.69 -44.57
C GLN A 106 -15.40 -51.26 -45.78
N ASP A 107 -15.86 -50.37 -46.65
CA ASP A 107 -16.39 -50.73 -47.96
C ASP A 107 -15.28 -50.64 -49.02
N PHE A 108 -14.86 -51.80 -49.54
CA PHE A 108 -13.79 -51.89 -50.54
C PHE A 108 -14.10 -51.08 -51.82
N SER A 109 -15.36 -51.07 -52.27
CA SER A 109 -15.76 -50.34 -53.48
C SER A 109 -15.62 -48.83 -53.30
N GLN A 110 -15.91 -48.33 -52.08
CA GLN A 110 -15.76 -46.93 -51.70
C GLN A 110 -14.28 -46.53 -51.58
N LEU A 111 -13.44 -47.42 -51.05
CA LEU A 111 -11.99 -47.21 -50.96
C LEU A 111 -11.35 -47.12 -52.35
N GLN A 112 -11.70 -48.01 -53.27
CA GLN A 112 -11.21 -48.00 -54.64
C GLN A 112 -11.66 -46.73 -55.39
N SER A 113 -12.93 -46.35 -55.26
CA SER A 113 -13.46 -45.10 -55.83
C SER A 113 -12.74 -43.86 -55.29
N SER A 114 -12.42 -43.86 -53.99
CA SER A 114 -11.67 -42.78 -53.33
C SER A 114 -10.23 -42.69 -53.84
N LEU A 115 -9.56 -43.83 -54.04
CA LEU A 115 -8.22 -43.89 -54.61
C LEU A 115 -8.20 -43.33 -56.03
N ASP A 116 -9.11 -43.76 -56.89
CA ASP A 116 -9.19 -43.28 -58.27
C ASP A 116 -9.52 -41.77 -58.34
N ALA A 117 -10.39 -41.28 -57.46
CA ALA A 117 -10.70 -39.85 -57.36
C ALA A 117 -9.48 -39.01 -56.96
N TRP A 118 -8.68 -39.47 -55.99
CA TRP A 118 -7.48 -38.77 -55.57
C TRP A 118 -6.33 -38.88 -56.58
N GLN A 119 -6.22 -40.01 -57.29
CA GLN A 119 -5.26 -40.16 -58.38
C GLN A 119 -5.56 -39.18 -59.53
N ARG A 120 -6.84 -38.91 -59.83
CA ARG A 120 -7.22 -37.84 -60.78
C ARG A 120 -6.89 -36.44 -60.26
N ARG A 121 -6.98 -36.22 -58.94
CA ARG A 121 -6.68 -34.91 -58.31
C ARG A 121 -5.17 -34.63 -58.23
N VAL A 122 -4.34 -35.65 -58.14
CA VAL A 122 -2.87 -35.54 -58.09
C VAL A 122 -2.26 -36.37 -59.23
N PRO A 123 -2.40 -35.94 -60.49
CA PRO A 123 -1.98 -36.73 -61.66
C PRO A 123 -0.46 -36.93 -61.73
N HIS A 124 0.30 -36.10 -61.02
CA HIS A 124 1.76 -36.15 -60.97
C HIS A 124 2.31 -37.16 -59.95
N ALA A 125 1.45 -37.75 -59.10
CA ALA A 125 1.81 -38.82 -58.18
C ALA A 125 1.95 -40.14 -58.95
N SER A 126 3.20 -40.47 -59.31
CA SER A 126 3.55 -41.66 -60.07
C SER A 126 3.21 -42.97 -59.35
N VAL A 127 3.25 -42.97 -58.01
CA VAL A 127 2.92 -44.15 -57.20
C VAL A 127 1.75 -43.84 -56.27
N ALA A 128 0.63 -44.53 -56.44
CA ALA A 128 -0.57 -44.38 -55.60
C ALA A 128 -0.92 -45.72 -54.93
N LYS A 129 -0.84 -45.79 -53.61
CA LYS A 129 -1.11 -46.99 -52.81
C LYS A 129 -2.04 -46.70 -51.63
N CYS A 130 -2.75 -47.71 -51.16
CA CYS A 130 -3.51 -47.71 -49.92
C CYS A 130 -2.86 -48.67 -48.91
N LEU A 131 -2.49 -48.17 -47.73
CA LEU A 131 -1.96 -48.96 -46.63
C LEU A 131 -3.07 -49.25 -45.62
N ILE A 132 -3.32 -50.54 -45.39
CA ILE A 132 -4.36 -51.00 -44.47
C ILE A 132 -3.69 -51.50 -43.19
N PHE A 133 -3.80 -50.74 -42.11
CA PHE A 133 -3.21 -51.11 -40.83
C PHE A 133 -4.17 -51.97 -40.00
N ASP A 134 -3.64 -52.89 -39.20
CA ASP A 134 -4.42 -53.73 -38.27
C ASP A 134 -5.60 -54.49 -38.92
N CYS A 135 -5.43 -54.96 -40.16
CA CYS A 135 -6.43 -55.75 -40.89
C CYS A 135 -6.57 -57.16 -40.27
N PRO A 136 -7.77 -57.64 -39.87
CA PRO A 136 -7.95 -59.02 -39.40
C PRO A 136 -7.71 -60.04 -40.52
N GLN A 137 -7.31 -61.27 -40.15
CA GLN A 137 -6.96 -62.33 -41.11
C GLN A 137 -8.12 -62.69 -42.04
N GLU A 138 -9.35 -62.65 -41.52
CA GLU A 138 -10.58 -62.97 -42.26
C GLU A 138 -10.88 -61.98 -43.41
N SER A 139 -10.36 -60.75 -43.33
CA SER A 139 -10.60 -59.70 -44.33
C SER A 139 -9.45 -59.51 -45.33
N GLU A 140 -8.39 -60.32 -45.29
CA GLU A 140 -7.27 -60.19 -46.23
C GLU A 140 -7.67 -60.50 -47.67
N GLU A 141 -8.50 -61.52 -47.87
CA GLU A 141 -8.90 -62.00 -49.20
C GLU A 141 -9.73 -60.97 -49.99
N VAL A 142 -10.26 -59.95 -49.31
CA VAL A 142 -11.05 -58.86 -49.90
C VAL A 142 -10.15 -57.89 -50.71
N PHE A 143 -8.86 -57.78 -50.36
CA PHE A 143 -7.95 -56.80 -50.95
C PHE A 143 -7.01 -57.45 -51.99
N GLN A 144 -7.56 -57.81 -53.16
CA GLN A 144 -6.80 -58.45 -54.25
C GLN A 144 -6.08 -57.47 -55.20
N ASP A 145 -6.40 -56.17 -55.14
CA ASP A 145 -5.77 -55.14 -55.98
C ASP A 145 -4.36 -54.81 -55.44
N PRO A 146 -3.29 -54.89 -56.26
CA PRO A 146 -1.90 -54.62 -55.85
C PRO A 146 -1.64 -53.17 -55.41
N ARG A 147 -2.62 -52.27 -55.56
CA ARG A 147 -2.59 -50.92 -54.98
C ARG A 147 -2.91 -50.91 -53.48
N PHE A 148 -3.51 -51.97 -52.94
CA PHE A 148 -3.81 -52.12 -51.51
C PHE A 148 -2.76 -53.02 -50.86
N LEU A 149 -1.99 -52.45 -49.93
CA LEU A 149 -0.92 -53.15 -49.20
C LEU A 149 -1.32 -53.34 -47.75
N LEU A 150 -1.14 -54.56 -47.26
CA LEU A 150 -1.42 -54.92 -45.87
C LEU A 150 -0.29 -54.41 -44.98
N GLY A 151 -0.64 -53.56 -44.01
CA GLY A 151 0.25 -53.02 -43.00
C GLY A 151 0.46 -53.97 -41.81
N PRO A 152 1.31 -53.59 -40.85
CA PRO A 152 1.58 -54.40 -39.66
C PRO A 152 0.32 -54.58 -38.78
N ARG A 153 0.25 -55.74 -38.11
CA ARG A 153 -0.85 -56.17 -37.21
C ARG A 153 -0.51 -56.14 -35.70
N SER A 154 0.77 -56.09 -35.34
CA SER A 154 1.24 -56.31 -33.95
C SER A 154 2.48 -55.50 -33.59
N ASN A 155 2.63 -55.11 -32.32
CA ASN A 155 3.63 -54.15 -31.82
C ASN A 155 5.12 -54.56 -31.93
N SER A 156 5.47 -55.84 -32.08
CA SER A 156 6.87 -56.30 -31.96
C SER A 156 7.75 -56.11 -33.22
N SER A 157 7.17 -55.88 -34.40
CA SER A 157 7.93 -55.74 -35.67
C SER A 157 7.39 -54.65 -36.62
N VAL A 158 6.60 -53.72 -36.08
CA VAL A 158 5.90 -52.66 -36.83
C VAL A 158 6.83 -51.85 -37.74
N ASN A 159 7.99 -51.42 -37.23
CA ASN A 159 8.93 -50.59 -37.99
C ASN A 159 9.54 -51.36 -39.17
N SER A 160 9.91 -52.64 -38.98
CA SER A 160 10.55 -53.46 -40.01
C SER A 160 9.59 -53.79 -41.16
N ILE A 161 8.34 -54.14 -40.84
CA ILE A 161 7.29 -54.41 -41.85
C ILE A 161 7.02 -53.14 -42.65
N THR A 162 6.85 -52.01 -41.96
CA THR A 162 6.62 -50.71 -42.63
C THR A 162 7.81 -50.32 -43.50
N ARG A 163 9.05 -50.58 -43.05
CA ARG A 163 10.25 -50.37 -43.86
C ARG A 163 10.21 -51.20 -45.13
N SER A 164 9.86 -52.48 -45.04
CA SER A 164 9.73 -53.37 -46.20
C SER A 164 8.68 -52.86 -47.20
N ILE A 165 7.51 -52.44 -46.70
CA ILE A 165 6.44 -51.88 -47.53
C ILE A 165 6.93 -50.60 -48.24
N LEU A 166 7.62 -49.72 -47.52
CA LEU A 166 8.17 -48.53 -48.14
C LEU A 166 9.28 -48.85 -49.13
N CYS A 167 10.15 -49.85 -48.90
CA CYS A 167 11.14 -50.33 -49.87
C CYS A 167 10.51 -50.88 -51.16
N ASP A 168 9.30 -51.43 -51.09
CA ASP A 168 8.54 -51.81 -52.28
C ASP A 168 8.00 -50.59 -53.04
N ILE A 169 7.44 -49.61 -52.32
CA ILE A 169 6.94 -48.33 -52.89
C ILE A 169 8.10 -47.54 -53.54
N THR A 170 9.14 -47.26 -52.77
CA THR A 170 10.52 -47.62 -53.09
C THR A 170 10.87 -47.92 -54.55
N ALA A 171 10.90 -49.22 -54.81
CA ALA A 171 11.32 -49.79 -56.07
C ALA A 171 10.45 -49.33 -57.24
N GLU A 172 9.13 -49.26 -57.04
CA GLU A 172 8.17 -48.77 -58.04
C GLU A 172 8.44 -47.29 -58.40
N LEU A 173 8.77 -46.47 -57.40
CA LEU A 173 9.10 -45.06 -57.61
C LEU A 173 10.36 -44.86 -58.46
N LEU A 174 11.42 -45.67 -58.26
CA LEU A 174 12.65 -45.60 -59.06
C LEU A 174 12.42 -46.05 -60.51
N GLU A 175 11.51 -46.99 -60.73
CA GLU A 175 11.07 -47.39 -62.08
C GLU A 175 10.34 -46.25 -62.78
N GLU A 176 9.48 -45.53 -62.06
CA GLU A 176 8.78 -44.35 -62.58
C GLU A 176 9.73 -43.18 -62.82
N PHE A 177 10.78 -43.00 -62.02
CA PHE A 177 11.85 -42.02 -62.29
C PHE A 177 12.59 -42.33 -63.58
N SER A 178 12.82 -43.61 -63.89
CA SER A 178 13.41 -44.03 -65.17
C SER A 178 12.50 -43.68 -66.35
N SER A 179 11.18 -43.88 -66.18
CA SER A 179 10.17 -43.51 -67.19
C SER A 179 10.11 -41.99 -67.38
N LEU A 180 10.22 -41.23 -66.29
CA LEU A 180 10.26 -39.78 -66.30
C LEU A 180 11.53 -39.26 -66.99
N GLU A 181 12.71 -39.83 -66.74
CA GLU A 181 13.97 -39.48 -67.44
C GLU A 181 13.82 -39.62 -68.97
N PHE A 182 13.23 -40.74 -69.43
CA PHE A 182 12.95 -40.92 -70.85
C PHE A 182 11.99 -39.83 -71.39
N SER A 183 10.94 -39.51 -70.63
CA SER A 183 9.99 -38.46 -71.01
C SER A 183 10.64 -37.07 -71.08
N LEU A 184 11.61 -36.78 -70.21
CA LEU A 184 12.34 -35.50 -70.19
C LEU A 184 13.25 -35.33 -71.39
N HIS A 185 13.97 -36.38 -71.78
CA HIS A 185 14.79 -36.35 -72.99
C HIS A 185 13.97 -36.18 -74.27
N ALA A 186 12.71 -36.60 -74.27
CA ALA A 186 11.78 -36.42 -75.38
C ALA A 186 11.18 -35.00 -75.47
N ARG A 187 11.31 -34.16 -74.42
CA ARG A 187 10.79 -32.78 -74.41
C ARG A 187 11.69 -31.85 -75.24
N SER A 188 11.07 -31.03 -76.09
CA SER A 188 11.79 -30.05 -76.93
C SER A 188 11.97 -28.69 -76.25
N VAL A 189 11.14 -28.34 -75.27
CA VAL A 189 11.17 -27.05 -74.54
C VAL A 189 10.76 -27.27 -73.08
N ILE A 190 11.45 -26.61 -72.16
CA ILE A 190 11.05 -26.46 -70.74
C ILE A 190 10.90 -24.97 -70.46
N LEU A 191 9.73 -24.58 -69.96
CA LEU A 191 9.42 -23.19 -69.61
C LEU A 191 9.83 -22.87 -68.17
N SER A 192 10.07 -21.59 -67.90
CA SER A 192 10.26 -21.10 -66.53
C SER A 192 8.90 -20.92 -65.82
N PRO A 193 8.87 -20.86 -64.48
CA PRO A 193 7.65 -20.62 -63.71
C PRO A 193 6.81 -19.44 -64.20
N ILE A 194 5.49 -19.54 -64.07
CA ILE A 194 4.56 -18.46 -64.43
C ILE A 194 4.55 -17.42 -63.31
N THR A 195 5.22 -16.29 -63.52
CA THR A 195 5.30 -15.17 -62.56
C THR A 195 4.17 -14.15 -62.71
N GLU A 196 3.26 -14.35 -63.67
CA GLU A 196 2.08 -13.49 -63.89
C GLU A 196 0.99 -13.70 -62.82
N MET A 197 1.05 -14.80 -62.07
CA MET A 197 0.13 -15.07 -60.96
C MET A 197 0.44 -14.16 -59.76
N PRO A 198 -0.55 -13.50 -59.13
CA PRO A 198 -0.31 -12.54 -58.05
C PRO A 198 0.53 -13.09 -56.88
N HIS A 199 0.36 -14.37 -56.53
CA HIS A 199 1.09 -15.05 -55.45
C HIS A 199 2.48 -15.58 -55.86
N LEU A 200 2.81 -15.56 -57.16
CA LEU A 200 4.14 -15.89 -57.71
C LEU A 200 4.82 -14.67 -58.33
N ALA A 201 4.33 -13.47 -58.00
CA ALA A 201 4.85 -12.22 -58.53
C ALA A 201 6.38 -12.15 -58.34
N PRO A 202 7.10 -11.63 -59.36
CA PRO A 202 8.54 -11.51 -59.28
C PRO A 202 8.93 -10.53 -58.17
N LEU A 203 10.14 -10.67 -57.64
CA LEU A 203 10.69 -9.74 -56.66
C LEU A 203 10.69 -8.31 -57.20
N GLN A 204 9.98 -7.40 -56.53
CA GLN A 204 10.03 -5.97 -56.84
C GLN A 204 11.17 -5.29 -56.06
N ARG A 205 11.90 -4.38 -56.72
CA ARG A 205 12.99 -3.61 -56.10
C ARG A 205 12.49 -2.84 -54.87
N THR A 206 13.05 -3.12 -53.70
CA THR A 206 13.16 -2.13 -52.63
C THR A 206 14.58 -1.56 -52.66
N ASN A 207 14.77 -0.41 -53.30
CA ASN A 207 15.94 0.41 -52.99
C ASN A 207 15.77 0.86 -51.53
N SER A 208 16.51 0.24 -50.61
CA SER A 208 16.49 0.54 -49.20
C SER A 208 17.24 1.85 -48.92
N VAL A 209 16.60 2.99 -49.17
CA VAL A 209 16.71 4.23 -48.37
C VAL A 209 15.39 4.99 -48.55
N SER A 210 14.38 4.70 -47.73
CA SER A 210 13.20 5.57 -47.62
C SER A 210 13.42 6.55 -46.47
N SER A 211 13.88 7.75 -46.83
CA SER A 211 13.54 8.95 -46.08
C SER A 211 12.01 9.09 -46.07
N MET A 212 11.46 9.46 -44.93
CA MET A 212 10.03 9.72 -44.79
C MET A 212 9.65 10.95 -45.60
N HIS A 213 9.01 10.79 -46.76
CA HIS A 213 8.07 11.78 -47.28
C HIS A 213 6.84 11.07 -47.87
N SER A 214 5.69 11.51 -47.38
CA SER A 214 4.33 11.07 -47.69
C SER A 214 4.00 11.11 -49.19
N PRO A 215 3.28 10.12 -49.75
CA PRO A 215 2.72 10.25 -51.08
C PRO A 215 1.34 10.92 -51.00
N ARG A 216 1.25 12.08 -51.67
CA ARG A 216 0.00 12.73 -52.02
C ARG A 216 -0.66 11.94 -53.16
N SER A 217 -1.93 11.68 -52.98
CA SER A 217 -2.87 11.08 -53.93
C SER A 217 -2.80 11.66 -55.35
N SER A 218 -2.70 10.79 -56.34
CA SER A 218 -3.33 11.00 -57.65
C SER A 218 -3.97 9.71 -58.13
N ILE A 219 -5.30 9.73 -58.10
CA ILE A 219 -6.20 8.73 -58.64
C ILE A 219 -6.04 8.74 -60.16
N THR A 220 -5.56 7.64 -60.73
CA THR A 220 -5.93 7.23 -62.09
C THR A 220 -6.26 5.75 -62.04
N THR A 221 -7.52 5.45 -62.30
CA THR A 221 -8.12 4.12 -62.37
C THR A 221 -7.62 3.39 -63.62
N PRO A 222 -7.05 2.17 -63.53
CA PRO A 222 -7.03 1.28 -64.67
C PRO A 222 -8.35 0.52 -64.70
N MET A 223 -9.12 0.75 -65.76
CA MET A 223 -10.32 0.01 -66.08
C MET A 223 -10.06 -1.50 -66.08
N SER A 224 -10.94 -2.22 -65.39
CA SER A 224 -11.09 -3.66 -65.45
C SER A 224 -11.39 -4.11 -66.88
N ARG A 225 -10.53 -4.92 -67.47
CA ARG A 225 -10.90 -5.82 -68.59
C ARG A 225 -11.02 -7.23 -68.05
N THR A 226 -12.25 -7.70 -68.01
CA THR A 226 -12.67 -9.07 -67.75
C THR A 226 -12.19 -10.03 -68.84
N THR A 227 -11.68 -11.17 -68.39
CA THR A 227 -11.80 -12.52 -68.99
C THR A 227 -11.42 -12.73 -70.45
N SER A 228 -10.24 -13.30 -70.66
CA SER A 228 -10.09 -14.56 -71.42
C SER A 228 -8.79 -15.24 -71.01
N ILE A 229 -8.88 -16.47 -70.52
CA ILE A 229 -7.73 -17.38 -70.33
C ILE A 229 -7.00 -17.48 -71.68
N PRO A 230 -5.69 -17.17 -71.78
CA PRO A 230 -4.96 -17.44 -73.00
C PRO A 230 -4.64 -18.94 -73.04
N SER A 231 -5.41 -19.64 -73.86
CA SER A 231 -5.03 -20.89 -74.49
C SER A 231 -3.71 -20.70 -75.26
N VAL A 232 -2.76 -21.59 -75.00
CA VAL A 232 -1.59 -21.95 -75.84
C VAL A 232 -0.66 -20.77 -76.19
N ARG A 233 0.45 -20.64 -75.44
CA ARG A 233 1.64 -19.91 -75.92
C ARG A 233 2.08 -20.54 -77.25
N SER A 234 1.99 -19.76 -78.33
CA SER A 234 2.48 -20.16 -79.64
C SER A 234 3.99 -20.39 -79.58
N VAL A 235 4.41 -21.62 -79.92
CA VAL A 235 5.81 -22.00 -80.08
C VAL A 235 6.36 -21.25 -81.28
N SER A 236 7.05 -20.14 -81.05
CA SER A 236 7.89 -19.51 -82.08
C SER A 236 9.04 -20.46 -82.44
N ALA A 237 9.47 -20.40 -83.71
CA ALA A 237 10.45 -21.32 -84.30
C ALA A 237 11.65 -21.59 -83.37
N VAL A 238 11.93 -22.87 -83.14
CA VAL A 238 12.98 -23.35 -82.23
C VAL A 238 14.36 -22.93 -82.74
N THR A 239 14.87 -21.80 -82.23
CA THR A 239 16.23 -21.32 -82.48
C THR A 239 17.26 -22.24 -81.82
N GLU A 240 18.49 -22.29 -82.32
CA GLU A 240 19.58 -23.08 -81.72
C GLU A 240 19.83 -22.71 -80.25
N ARG A 241 19.66 -21.42 -79.90
CA ARG A 241 19.67 -20.92 -78.52
C ARG A 241 18.54 -21.50 -77.66
N SER A 242 17.34 -21.67 -78.20
CA SER A 242 16.22 -22.28 -77.44
C SER A 242 16.46 -23.77 -77.18
N LYS A 243 17.13 -24.49 -78.10
CA LYS A 243 17.54 -25.89 -77.88
C LYS A 243 18.60 -25.99 -76.80
N SER A 244 19.64 -25.14 -76.81
CA SER A 244 20.66 -25.15 -75.76
C SER A 244 20.11 -24.74 -74.39
N LEU A 245 19.19 -23.77 -74.33
CA LEU A 245 18.44 -23.43 -73.12
C LEU A 245 17.66 -24.64 -72.58
N SER A 246 16.85 -25.28 -73.42
CA SER A 246 16.07 -26.45 -73.03
C SER A 246 16.96 -27.59 -72.52
N LYS A 247 18.11 -27.84 -73.19
CA LYS A 247 19.09 -28.85 -72.78
C LYS A 247 19.64 -28.55 -71.38
N GLY A 248 20.00 -27.30 -71.08
CA GLY A 248 20.47 -26.91 -69.75
C GLY A 248 19.42 -27.12 -68.66
N ARG A 249 18.15 -26.81 -68.95
CA ARG A 249 17.01 -27.03 -68.03
C ARG A 249 16.70 -28.52 -67.82
N ILE A 250 16.79 -29.34 -68.88
CA ILE A 250 16.65 -30.81 -68.79
C ILE A 250 17.73 -31.39 -67.88
N GLU A 251 19.00 -31.00 -68.09
CA GLU A 251 20.11 -31.45 -67.24
C GLU A 251 19.90 -31.08 -65.76
N ASN A 252 19.35 -29.89 -65.48
CA ASN A 252 18.99 -29.51 -64.12
C ASN A 252 17.90 -30.42 -63.53
N GLN A 253 16.81 -30.67 -64.25
CA GLN A 253 15.71 -31.54 -63.80
C GLN A 253 16.17 -32.99 -63.59
N LEU A 254 17.06 -33.50 -64.45
CA LEU A 254 17.69 -34.80 -64.24
C LEU A 254 18.54 -34.82 -62.97
N GLY A 255 19.33 -33.76 -62.73
CA GLY A 255 20.05 -33.57 -61.48
C GLY A 255 19.13 -33.63 -60.25
N GLN A 256 17.96 -32.99 -60.32
CA GLN A 256 16.94 -33.05 -59.27
C GLN A 256 16.41 -34.47 -59.04
N LEU A 257 16.11 -35.24 -60.10
CA LEU A 257 15.66 -36.62 -59.96
C LEU A 257 16.71 -37.53 -59.33
N TYR A 258 17.96 -37.43 -59.78
CA TYR A 258 19.06 -38.20 -59.18
C TYR A 258 19.34 -37.79 -57.73
N LEU A 259 19.14 -36.51 -57.37
CA LEU A 259 19.24 -36.02 -56.00
C LEU A 259 18.15 -36.66 -55.12
N LEU A 260 16.90 -36.63 -55.56
CA LEU A 260 15.76 -37.25 -54.86
C LEU A 260 15.89 -38.77 -54.75
N ALA A 261 16.47 -39.42 -55.76
CA ALA A 261 16.76 -40.86 -55.76
C ALA A 261 17.95 -41.25 -54.85
N GLY A 262 18.62 -40.29 -54.20
CA GLY A 262 19.79 -40.57 -53.36
C GLY A 262 21.06 -40.94 -54.14
N ARG A 263 21.06 -40.78 -55.48
CA ARG A 263 22.18 -41.07 -56.40
C ARG A 263 23.07 -39.83 -56.57
N LEU A 264 23.70 -39.42 -55.47
CA LEU A 264 24.41 -38.14 -55.35
C LEU A 264 25.52 -37.91 -56.42
N PRO A 265 26.37 -38.90 -56.78
CA PRO A 265 27.41 -38.66 -57.79
C PRO A 265 26.87 -38.30 -59.18
N ASN A 266 25.76 -38.94 -59.59
CA ASN A 266 25.10 -38.63 -60.86
C ASN A 266 24.43 -37.26 -60.80
N ALA A 267 23.79 -36.94 -59.67
CA ALA A 267 23.19 -35.62 -59.46
C ALA A 267 24.25 -34.50 -59.58
N LEU A 268 25.42 -34.67 -58.95
CA LEU A 268 26.54 -33.73 -59.05
C LEU A 268 26.97 -33.50 -60.51
N LYS A 269 27.11 -34.57 -61.29
CA LYS A 269 27.48 -34.50 -62.72
C LYS A 269 26.44 -33.72 -63.54
N HIS A 270 25.16 -34.04 -63.38
CA HIS A 270 24.08 -33.36 -64.10
C HIS A 270 23.97 -31.88 -63.72
N PHE A 271 24.09 -31.53 -62.43
CA PHE A 271 24.13 -30.12 -62.01
C PHE A 271 25.35 -29.38 -62.57
N ALA A 272 26.53 -29.99 -62.59
CA ALA A 272 27.72 -29.36 -63.18
C ALA A 272 27.57 -29.11 -64.68
N ASN A 273 26.98 -30.05 -65.42
CA ASN A 273 26.65 -29.88 -66.83
C ASN A 273 25.61 -28.79 -67.05
N ALA A 274 24.54 -28.78 -66.23
CA ALA A 274 23.51 -27.76 -66.28
C ALA A 274 24.10 -26.36 -66.09
N ILE A 275 24.95 -26.16 -65.06
CA ILE A 275 25.61 -24.88 -64.79
C ILE A 275 26.45 -24.41 -65.98
N ALA A 276 27.22 -25.30 -66.61
CA ALA A 276 28.05 -24.95 -67.77
C ALA A 276 27.19 -24.46 -68.95
N ILE A 277 26.11 -25.20 -69.25
CA ILE A 277 25.19 -24.87 -70.34
C ILE A 277 24.44 -23.57 -70.04
N THR A 278 23.83 -23.43 -68.85
CA THR A 278 23.05 -22.24 -68.48
C THR A 278 23.90 -20.97 -68.40
N LYS A 279 25.18 -21.10 -67.99
CA LYS A 279 26.15 -19.99 -68.02
C LYS A 279 26.39 -19.52 -69.45
N SER A 280 26.59 -20.44 -70.40
CA SER A 280 26.78 -20.10 -71.81
C SER A 280 25.54 -19.47 -72.47
N THR A 281 24.34 -19.83 -72.01
CA THR A 281 23.07 -19.32 -72.56
C THR A 281 22.53 -18.09 -71.82
N SER A 282 23.22 -17.64 -70.77
CA SER A 282 22.80 -16.53 -69.88
C SER A 282 21.43 -16.76 -69.22
N ASP A 283 21.12 -18.01 -68.87
CA ASP A 283 19.93 -18.37 -68.11
C ASP A 283 20.23 -18.31 -66.60
N TYR A 284 20.10 -17.11 -66.04
CA TYR A 284 20.53 -16.85 -64.66
C TYR A 284 19.65 -17.54 -63.61
N LEU A 285 18.36 -17.73 -63.90
CA LEU A 285 17.41 -18.38 -63.00
C LEU A 285 17.80 -19.86 -62.78
N TRP A 286 17.93 -20.61 -63.87
CA TRP A 286 18.27 -22.03 -63.80
C TRP A 286 19.74 -22.27 -63.43
N GLN A 287 20.64 -21.33 -63.75
CA GLN A 287 22.01 -21.36 -63.24
C GLN A 287 22.05 -21.23 -61.71
N GLY A 288 21.29 -20.29 -61.14
CA GLY A 288 21.17 -20.10 -59.69
C GLY A 288 20.61 -21.33 -59.00
N LEU A 289 19.52 -21.89 -59.54
CA LEU A 289 18.90 -23.12 -59.00
C LEU A 289 19.87 -24.31 -59.05
N SER A 290 20.58 -24.50 -60.17
CA SER A 290 21.56 -25.58 -60.31
C SER A 290 22.68 -25.49 -59.28
N LEU A 291 23.18 -24.28 -59.01
CA LEU A 291 24.21 -24.05 -57.98
C LEU A 291 23.66 -24.31 -56.57
N GLU A 292 22.42 -23.87 -56.27
CA GLU A 292 21.78 -24.11 -54.99
C GLU A 292 21.67 -25.61 -54.70
N LEU A 293 21.13 -26.38 -55.65
CA LEU A 293 20.95 -27.82 -55.50
C LEU A 293 22.28 -28.60 -55.50
N LEU A 294 23.29 -28.08 -56.20
CA LEU A 294 24.64 -28.62 -56.11
C LEU A 294 25.20 -28.50 -54.69
N THR A 295 25.01 -27.37 -54.01
CA THR A 295 25.46 -27.24 -52.60
C THR A 295 24.73 -28.19 -51.64
N VAL A 296 23.44 -28.48 -51.90
CA VAL A 296 22.69 -29.52 -51.16
C VAL A 296 23.29 -30.90 -51.41
N CYS A 297 23.63 -31.22 -52.66
CA CYS A 297 24.28 -32.48 -53.03
C CYS A 297 25.64 -32.65 -52.31
N LEU A 298 26.49 -31.61 -52.30
CA LEU A 298 27.78 -31.62 -51.60
C LEU A 298 27.61 -31.87 -50.10
N MET A 299 26.60 -31.24 -49.47
CA MET A 299 26.29 -31.44 -48.05
C MET A 299 25.90 -32.88 -47.72
N LEU A 300 25.09 -33.52 -48.58
CA LEU A 300 24.70 -34.91 -48.40
C LEU A 300 25.86 -35.89 -48.62
N MET A 301 26.76 -35.61 -49.56
CA MET A 301 27.95 -36.43 -49.76
C MET A 301 28.94 -36.32 -48.60
N ALA A 302 29.08 -35.11 -48.02
CA ALA A 302 29.91 -34.89 -46.83
C ALA A 302 29.40 -35.68 -45.62
N GLN A 303 28.08 -35.76 -45.43
CA GLN A 303 27.45 -36.59 -44.40
C GLN A 303 27.76 -38.09 -44.55
N LEU A 304 27.93 -38.57 -45.78
CA LEU A 304 28.29 -39.96 -46.06
C LEU A 304 29.80 -40.21 -45.95
N HIS A 305 30.58 -39.19 -45.57
CA HIS A 305 32.05 -39.21 -45.54
C HIS A 305 32.67 -39.67 -46.87
N ILE A 306 32.06 -39.27 -47.98
CA ILE A 306 32.56 -39.56 -49.33
C ILE A 306 33.52 -38.44 -49.72
N ASP A 307 34.69 -38.80 -50.24
CA ASP A 307 35.66 -37.85 -50.76
C ASP A 307 35.10 -37.20 -52.04
N VAL A 308 34.68 -35.94 -51.91
CA VAL A 308 34.06 -35.20 -53.01
C VAL A 308 35.13 -34.50 -53.84
N GLN A 309 35.12 -34.71 -55.15
CA GLN A 309 35.87 -33.87 -56.10
C GLN A 309 34.90 -32.89 -56.77
N ILE A 310 35.11 -31.59 -56.56
CA ILE A 310 34.29 -30.58 -57.22
C ILE A 310 34.71 -30.47 -58.69
N PRO A 311 33.77 -30.56 -59.66
CA PRO A 311 34.08 -30.39 -61.08
C PRO A 311 34.82 -29.07 -61.39
N GLN A 312 35.84 -29.14 -62.26
CA GLN A 312 36.73 -28.01 -62.59
C GLN A 312 36.00 -26.78 -63.14
N ASN A 313 34.91 -26.99 -63.89
CA ASN A 313 34.07 -25.90 -64.40
C ASN A 313 33.42 -25.08 -63.27
N ILE A 314 33.13 -25.70 -62.11
CA ILE A 314 32.60 -25.00 -60.93
C ILE A 314 33.72 -24.31 -60.17
N ILE A 315 34.87 -24.99 -59.98
CA ILE A 315 36.04 -24.40 -59.34
C ILE A 315 36.48 -23.12 -60.08
N SER A 316 36.42 -23.11 -61.41
CA SER A 316 36.73 -21.91 -62.23
C SER A 316 35.84 -20.70 -61.97
N MET A 317 34.66 -20.90 -61.35
CA MET A 317 33.78 -19.80 -60.93
C MET A 317 34.22 -19.13 -59.64
N PHE A 318 35.14 -19.76 -58.89
CA PHE A 318 35.63 -19.29 -57.59
C PHE A 318 37.18 -19.29 -57.58
N PRO A 319 37.83 -18.34 -58.27
CA PRO A 319 39.30 -18.32 -58.41
C PRO A 319 40.06 -18.33 -57.08
N SER A 320 39.46 -17.72 -56.04
CA SER A 320 39.93 -17.65 -54.65
C SER A 320 40.10 -19.01 -53.94
N TYR A 321 39.56 -20.09 -54.52
CA TYR A 321 39.59 -21.44 -53.95
C TYR A 321 40.40 -22.44 -54.77
N ILE A 322 40.86 -22.08 -55.98
CA ILE A 322 41.60 -22.98 -56.88
C ILE A 322 42.80 -23.61 -56.14
N ASP A 323 43.60 -22.78 -55.47
CA ASP A 323 44.80 -23.24 -54.75
C ASP A 323 44.43 -24.06 -53.49
N ARG A 324 43.36 -23.67 -52.79
CA ARG A 324 42.88 -24.37 -51.57
C ARG A 324 42.27 -25.75 -51.85
N PHE A 325 41.62 -25.92 -53.02
CA PHE A 325 41.12 -27.22 -53.46
C PHE A 325 42.25 -28.20 -53.80
N ASN A 326 43.37 -27.68 -54.32
CA ASN A 326 44.54 -28.50 -54.68
C ASN A 326 45.37 -28.91 -53.45
N GLU A 327 45.36 -28.11 -52.37
CA GLU A 327 46.18 -28.35 -51.16
C GLU A 327 45.52 -29.24 -50.07
N HIS A 328 44.19 -29.33 -49.98
CA HIS A 328 43.52 -29.82 -48.76
C HIS A 328 43.04 -31.29 -48.74
N GLY A 329 43.32 -32.11 -49.77
CA GLY A 329 42.86 -33.50 -49.78
C GLY A 329 41.32 -33.60 -49.73
N PRO A 330 40.70 -34.65 -49.13
CA PRO A 330 39.25 -34.79 -49.11
C PRO A 330 38.56 -33.63 -48.38
N LEU A 331 37.38 -33.25 -48.88
CA LEU A 331 36.59 -32.08 -48.47
C LEU A 331 36.30 -32.07 -46.96
N LYS A 332 37.13 -31.36 -46.17
CA LYS A 332 36.86 -31.11 -44.74
C LYS A 332 35.61 -30.24 -44.58
N LEU A 333 34.82 -30.50 -43.54
CA LEU A 333 33.55 -29.78 -43.28
C LEU A 333 33.71 -28.26 -43.20
N ASP A 334 34.78 -27.78 -42.57
CA ASP A 334 35.08 -26.35 -42.45
C ASP A 334 35.28 -25.67 -43.83
N PHE A 335 35.97 -26.35 -44.73
CA PHE A 335 36.19 -25.85 -46.08
C PHE A 335 34.93 -25.94 -46.95
N LEU A 336 34.12 -26.99 -46.78
CA LEU A 336 32.81 -27.08 -47.42
C LEU A 336 31.90 -25.92 -47.01
N PHE A 337 31.88 -25.55 -45.73
CA PHE A 337 31.02 -24.46 -45.26
C PHE A 337 31.42 -23.09 -45.83
N SER A 338 32.71 -22.79 -45.91
CA SER A 338 33.19 -21.54 -46.53
C SER A 338 32.84 -21.49 -48.02
N PHE A 339 33.03 -22.60 -48.74
CA PHE A 339 32.65 -22.72 -50.15
C PHE A 339 31.14 -22.54 -50.37
N ILE A 340 30.29 -23.15 -49.53
CA ILE A 340 28.83 -22.99 -49.62
C ILE A 340 28.43 -21.53 -49.37
N THR A 341 29.07 -20.85 -48.41
CA THR A 341 28.80 -19.45 -48.09
C THR A 341 29.14 -18.52 -49.27
N GLU A 342 30.24 -18.76 -49.97
CA GLU A 342 30.62 -18.00 -51.15
C GLU A 342 29.73 -18.30 -52.37
N THR A 343 29.40 -19.57 -52.54
CA THR A 343 28.45 -20.03 -53.56
C THR A 343 27.08 -19.39 -53.34
N ARG A 344 26.66 -19.19 -52.08
CA ARG A 344 25.41 -18.50 -51.77
C ARG A 344 25.40 -17.06 -52.25
N ASN A 345 26.49 -16.32 -52.08
CA ASN A 345 26.57 -14.93 -52.55
C ASN A 345 26.46 -14.84 -54.08
N THR A 346 27.02 -15.79 -54.81
CA THR A 346 26.89 -15.87 -56.27
C THR A 346 25.47 -16.29 -56.69
N ILE A 347 24.83 -17.23 -55.99
CA ILE A 347 23.41 -17.58 -56.21
C ILE A 347 22.52 -16.35 -56.05
N ASP A 348 22.70 -15.59 -54.97
CA ASP A 348 21.95 -14.35 -54.74
C ASP A 348 22.12 -13.37 -55.92
N GLN A 349 23.36 -13.14 -56.39
CA GLN A 349 23.62 -12.27 -57.54
C GLN A 349 22.93 -12.76 -58.83
N LEU A 350 22.90 -14.08 -59.06
CA LEU A 350 22.22 -14.69 -60.20
C LEU A 350 20.71 -14.52 -60.12
N TYR A 351 20.11 -14.75 -58.96
CA TYR A 351 18.69 -14.49 -58.73
C TYR A 351 18.35 -13.00 -58.92
N HIS A 352 19.18 -12.09 -58.45
CA HIS A 352 19.01 -10.65 -58.71
C HIS A 352 19.08 -10.34 -60.22
N LYS A 353 20.01 -10.94 -60.97
CA LYS A 353 20.08 -10.78 -62.43
C LYS A 353 18.84 -11.36 -63.13
N SER A 354 18.29 -12.48 -62.63
CA SER A 354 17.07 -13.08 -63.18
C SER A 354 15.85 -12.15 -63.06
N THR A 355 15.76 -11.33 -62.00
CA THR A 355 14.65 -10.36 -61.85
C THR A 355 14.60 -9.32 -62.97
N LEU A 356 15.73 -9.09 -63.66
CA LEU A 356 15.81 -8.17 -64.80
C LEU A 356 15.30 -8.82 -66.11
N GLN A 357 15.04 -10.13 -66.12
CA GLN A 357 14.52 -10.87 -67.27
C GLN A 357 13.00 -11.06 -67.12
N PRO A 358 12.16 -10.52 -68.03
CA PRO A 358 10.71 -10.52 -67.85
C PRO A 358 10.08 -11.92 -67.84
N ASN A 359 10.59 -12.84 -68.67
CA ASN A 359 10.02 -14.17 -68.84
C ASN A 359 10.68 -15.27 -67.99
N ASP A 360 11.85 -14.99 -67.40
CA ASP A 360 12.68 -15.94 -66.65
C ASP A 360 13.07 -15.35 -65.29
N SER A 361 12.12 -14.67 -64.63
CA SER A 361 12.33 -14.08 -63.31
C SER A 361 12.08 -15.10 -62.19
N ILE A 362 12.83 -14.98 -61.10
CA ILE A 362 12.59 -15.80 -59.90
C ILE A 362 11.26 -15.44 -59.23
N PRO A 363 10.38 -16.41 -58.95
CA PRO A 363 9.20 -16.19 -58.11
C PRO A 363 9.60 -15.73 -56.70
N GLY A 364 8.92 -14.70 -56.18
CA GLY A 364 9.25 -14.16 -54.85
C GLY A 364 9.20 -15.21 -53.72
N LEU A 365 8.27 -16.17 -53.82
CA LEU A 365 8.17 -17.31 -52.90
C LEU A 365 9.44 -18.16 -52.88
N CYS A 366 9.89 -18.64 -54.05
CA CYS A 366 11.09 -19.46 -54.18
C CYS A 366 12.33 -18.74 -53.63
N PHE A 367 12.44 -17.43 -53.85
CA PHE A 367 13.55 -16.63 -53.32
C PHE A 367 13.54 -16.55 -51.79
N SER A 368 12.39 -16.24 -51.18
CA SER A 368 12.26 -16.20 -49.72
C SER A 368 12.58 -17.55 -49.10
N GLU A 369 12.05 -18.65 -49.65
CA GLU A 369 12.33 -19.99 -49.15
C GLU A 369 13.81 -20.36 -49.28
N SER A 370 14.44 -20.05 -50.43
CA SER A 370 15.87 -20.27 -50.67
C SER A 370 16.76 -19.54 -49.65
N ILE A 371 16.44 -18.28 -49.32
CA ILE A 371 17.13 -17.51 -48.27
C ILE A 371 16.91 -18.12 -46.89
N LEU A 372 15.68 -18.53 -46.56
CA LEU A 372 15.39 -19.13 -45.26
C LEU A 372 16.07 -20.48 -45.09
N ARG A 373 16.17 -21.30 -46.15
CA ARG A 373 16.94 -22.56 -46.16
C ARG A 373 18.42 -22.34 -45.82
N PHE A 374 19.02 -21.30 -46.39
CA PHE A 374 20.40 -20.93 -46.05
C PHE A 374 20.52 -20.32 -44.65
N SER A 375 19.58 -19.48 -44.24
CA SER A 375 19.54 -18.89 -42.89
C SER A 375 19.42 -19.97 -41.81
N HIS A 376 18.66 -21.02 -42.09
CA HIS A 376 18.52 -22.18 -41.23
C HIS A 376 19.84 -22.94 -41.08
N LEU A 377 20.60 -23.13 -42.17
CA LEU A 377 21.96 -23.67 -42.11
C LEU A 377 22.86 -22.83 -41.19
N LEU A 378 22.91 -21.51 -41.39
CA LEU A 378 23.74 -20.63 -40.57
C LEU A 378 23.32 -20.66 -39.09
N THR A 379 22.02 -20.73 -38.82
CA THR A 379 21.46 -20.81 -37.46
C THR A 379 21.88 -22.10 -36.76
N ILE A 380 21.84 -23.25 -37.45
CA ILE A 380 22.28 -24.53 -36.87
C ILE A 380 23.80 -24.52 -36.63
N VAL A 381 24.58 -24.05 -37.61
CA VAL A 381 26.04 -23.93 -37.47
C VAL A 381 26.40 -23.02 -36.29
N TYR A 382 25.64 -21.94 -36.06
CA TYR A 382 25.79 -21.08 -34.89
C TYR A 382 25.54 -21.81 -33.57
N ILE A 383 24.43 -22.55 -33.47
CA ILE A 383 24.07 -23.30 -32.25
C ILE A 383 25.08 -24.42 -31.94
N CYS A 384 25.59 -25.07 -32.98
CA CYS A 384 26.55 -26.17 -32.86
C CYS A 384 28.02 -25.71 -32.74
N ASN A 385 28.29 -24.40 -32.71
CA ASN A 385 29.64 -23.81 -32.72
C ASN A 385 30.51 -24.23 -33.92
N GLY A 386 29.89 -24.49 -35.07
CA GLY A 386 30.54 -24.97 -36.28
C GLY A 386 29.74 -25.99 -37.08
N LEU A 387 30.18 -26.28 -38.31
CA LEU A 387 29.64 -27.37 -39.12
C LEU A 387 30.25 -28.70 -38.65
N THR A 388 29.63 -29.28 -37.62
CA THR A 388 30.01 -30.57 -37.02
C THR A 388 29.10 -31.69 -37.49
N ASP A 389 29.48 -32.96 -37.26
CA ASP A 389 28.60 -34.10 -37.58
C ASP A 389 27.25 -34.04 -36.85
N THR A 390 27.19 -33.45 -35.65
CA THR A 390 25.92 -33.22 -34.95
C THR A 390 25.03 -32.21 -35.66
N ALA A 391 25.62 -31.14 -36.20
CA ALA A 391 24.92 -30.15 -37.03
C ALA A 391 24.37 -30.81 -38.31
N LEU A 392 25.18 -31.60 -39.01
CA LEU A 392 24.77 -32.31 -40.23
C LEU A 392 23.64 -33.32 -39.96
N ASN A 393 23.77 -34.10 -38.89
CA ASN A 393 22.73 -35.04 -38.47
C ASN A 393 21.41 -34.32 -38.18
N HIS A 394 21.42 -33.15 -37.52
CA HIS A 394 20.20 -32.37 -37.31
C HIS A 394 19.64 -31.80 -38.63
N ILE A 395 20.48 -31.25 -39.51
CA ILE A 395 20.03 -30.71 -40.81
C ILE A 395 19.32 -31.79 -41.63
N ILE A 396 19.88 -33.00 -41.68
CA ILE A 396 19.42 -34.08 -42.55
C ILE A 396 18.30 -34.91 -41.92
N SER A 397 18.49 -35.34 -40.68
CA SER A 397 17.59 -36.29 -39.98
C SER A 397 16.75 -35.64 -38.87
N GLN A 398 16.96 -34.35 -38.58
CA GLN A 398 16.33 -33.65 -37.46
C GLN A 398 16.56 -34.30 -36.10
N SER A 399 17.72 -34.93 -35.92
CA SER A 399 18.17 -35.44 -34.62
C SER A 399 18.32 -34.29 -33.62
N PRO A 400 17.90 -34.46 -32.35
CA PRO A 400 17.89 -33.36 -31.37
C PRO A 400 19.26 -32.69 -31.26
N LEU A 401 19.27 -31.35 -31.33
CA LEU A 401 20.49 -30.53 -31.25
C LEU A 401 21.15 -30.73 -29.88
N ARG A 402 22.43 -31.13 -29.89
CA ARG A 402 23.30 -31.12 -28.71
C ARG A 402 24.37 -30.07 -28.93
N THR A 403 24.61 -29.24 -27.93
CA THR A 403 25.71 -28.27 -27.96
C THR A 403 27.04 -29.03 -27.98
N SER A 404 27.77 -28.91 -29.08
CA SER A 404 29.10 -29.50 -29.20
C SER A 404 30.13 -28.59 -28.50
N LYS A 405 31.07 -29.19 -27.78
CA LYS A 405 32.24 -28.49 -27.22
C LYS A 405 33.35 -28.27 -28.24
N SER A 406 33.22 -28.84 -29.45
CA SER A 406 34.20 -28.68 -30.52
C SER A 406 33.95 -27.36 -31.24
N TYR A 407 34.98 -26.52 -31.31
CA TYR A 407 34.94 -25.24 -32.02
C TYR A 407 35.47 -25.45 -33.45
N SER A 408 34.69 -25.03 -34.45
CA SER A 408 35.14 -24.91 -35.84
C SER A 408 35.95 -23.63 -36.05
N SER A 409 36.71 -23.57 -37.14
CA SER A 409 37.47 -22.39 -37.56
C SER A 409 36.63 -21.15 -37.87
N TYR A 410 35.36 -21.31 -38.27
CA TYR A 410 34.46 -20.19 -38.56
C TYR A 410 33.05 -20.41 -37.99
N ILE A 411 32.59 -19.43 -37.22
CA ILE A 411 31.24 -19.40 -36.63
C ILE A 411 30.55 -18.13 -37.14
N PRO A 412 29.37 -18.23 -37.79
CA PRO A 412 28.66 -17.06 -38.29
C PRO A 412 28.19 -16.17 -37.14
N SER A 413 28.35 -14.85 -37.29
CA SER A 413 27.89 -13.91 -36.27
C SER A 413 26.36 -13.83 -36.25
N LYS A 414 25.77 -13.55 -35.07
CA LYS A 414 24.31 -13.30 -34.96
C LYS A 414 23.84 -12.22 -35.93
N ALA A 415 24.64 -11.17 -36.14
CA ALA A 415 24.34 -10.07 -37.06
C ALA A 415 24.25 -10.55 -38.52
N THR A 416 25.18 -11.42 -38.94
CA THR A 416 25.16 -12.02 -40.27
C THR A 416 23.91 -12.86 -40.48
N ILE A 417 23.55 -13.70 -39.51
CA ILE A 417 22.34 -14.54 -39.57
C ILE A 417 21.08 -13.67 -39.68
N TYR A 418 20.98 -12.62 -38.86
CA TYR A 418 19.88 -11.67 -38.92
C TYR A 418 19.77 -10.99 -40.29
N GLN A 419 20.89 -10.53 -40.86
CA GLN A 419 20.90 -9.91 -42.18
C GLN A 419 20.34 -10.85 -43.25
N TRP A 420 20.67 -12.15 -43.18
CA TRP A 420 20.11 -13.16 -44.09
C TRP A 420 18.61 -13.38 -43.87
N ILE A 421 18.16 -13.55 -42.63
CA ILE A 421 16.74 -13.76 -42.31
C ILE A 421 15.89 -12.60 -42.85
N ILE A 422 16.31 -11.35 -42.65
CA ILE A 422 15.52 -10.18 -43.07
C ILE A 422 15.47 -10.01 -44.59
N ARG A 423 16.45 -10.54 -45.36
CA ARG A 423 16.39 -10.53 -46.83
C ARG A 423 15.24 -11.36 -47.40
N ALA A 424 14.72 -12.35 -46.66
CA ALA A 424 13.55 -13.11 -47.09
C ALA A 424 12.26 -12.26 -47.11
N ARG A 425 12.26 -11.09 -46.44
CA ARG A 425 11.13 -10.17 -46.40
C ARG A 425 11.06 -9.34 -47.68
N GLY A 426 9.88 -9.27 -48.29
CA GLY A 426 9.61 -8.43 -49.45
C GLY A 426 8.12 -8.11 -49.61
N GLN A 427 7.77 -7.24 -50.57
CA GLN A 427 6.39 -6.85 -50.83
C GLN A 427 5.52 -8.01 -51.33
N HIS A 428 6.13 -9.02 -51.96
CA HIS A 428 5.46 -10.22 -52.44
C HIS A 428 4.84 -11.05 -51.32
N LEU A 429 5.27 -10.90 -50.06
CA LEU A 429 4.67 -11.60 -48.92
C LEU A 429 3.20 -11.23 -48.70
N ASN A 430 2.80 -10.01 -49.08
CA ASN A 430 1.42 -9.53 -48.94
C ASN A 430 0.46 -10.19 -49.93
N SER A 431 0.96 -10.71 -51.06
CA SER A 431 0.18 -11.39 -52.09
C SER A 431 0.19 -12.92 -51.96
N LEU A 432 0.94 -13.47 -51.00
CA LEU A 432 0.95 -14.90 -50.71
C LEU A 432 -0.35 -15.34 -50.01
N SER A 433 -0.66 -16.63 -50.09
CA SER A 433 -1.70 -17.19 -49.23
C SER A 433 -1.33 -17.03 -47.76
N ILE A 434 -2.34 -16.96 -46.90
CA ILE A 434 -2.16 -16.88 -45.44
C ILE A 434 -1.27 -18.02 -44.94
N ARG A 435 -1.42 -19.22 -45.51
CA ARG A 435 -0.60 -20.39 -45.13
C ARG A 435 0.88 -20.14 -45.38
N GLU A 436 1.26 -19.70 -46.58
CA GLU A 436 2.66 -19.45 -46.92
C GLU A 436 3.23 -18.26 -46.16
N ASN A 437 2.42 -17.21 -45.97
CA ASN A 437 2.77 -16.08 -45.13
C ASN A 437 3.10 -16.54 -43.68
N CYS A 438 2.25 -17.38 -43.08
CA CYS A 438 2.49 -17.97 -41.76
C CYS A 438 3.77 -18.83 -41.71
N ARG A 439 4.01 -19.65 -42.75
CA ARG A 439 5.21 -20.51 -42.83
C ARG A 439 6.49 -19.67 -42.84
N ILE A 440 6.54 -18.63 -43.68
CA ILE A 440 7.70 -17.74 -43.81
C ILE A 440 7.93 -16.95 -42.52
N TYR A 441 6.93 -16.23 -42.01
CA TYR A 441 7.08 -15.43 -40.79
C TYR A 441 7.34 -16.29 -39.56
N GLY A 442 6.72 -17.47 -39.47
CA GLY A 442 6.98 -18.45 -38.42
C GLY A 442 8.43 -18.95 -38.44
N ALA A 443 8.97 -19.26 -39.62
CA ALA A 443 10.37 -19.66 -39.77
C ALA A 443 11.34 -18.54 -39.39
N MET A 444 11.08 -17.31 -39.84
CA MET A 444 11.86 -16.12 -39.45
C MET A 444 11.84 -15.92 -37.93
N ALA A 445 10.65 -15.96 -37.31
CA ALA A 445 10.49 -15.82 -35.87
C ALA A 445 11.20 -16.93 -35.09
N ASN A 446 11.14 -18.18 -35.57
CA ASN A 446 11.83 -19.30 -34.94
C ASN A 446 13.36 -19.09 -34.96
N MET A 447 13.94 -18.82 -36.13
CA MET A 447 15.38 -18.60 -36.26
C MET A 447 15.85 -17.39 -35.42
N LEU A 448 15.14 -16.26 -35.46
CA LEU A 448 15.45 -15.08 -34.65
C LEU A 448 15.41 -15.37 -33.15
N GLY A 449 14.45 -16.18 -32.70
CA GLY A 449 14.37 -16.65 -31.31
C GLY A 449 15.57 -17.52 -30.93
N THR A 450 15.93 -18.48 -31.77
CA THR A 450 17.04 -19.40 -31.50
C THR A 450 18.40 -18.69 -31.38
N ILE A 451 18.62 -17.60 -32.12
CA ILE A 451 19.84 -16.78 -31.99
C ILE A 451 19.76 -15.74 -30.85
N GLY A 452 18.60 -15.59 -30.19
CA GLY A 452 18.40 -14.69 -29.05
C GLY A 452 17.99 -13.26 -29.42
N PHE A 453 17.47 -13.01 -30.63
CA PHE A 453 16.89 -11.72 -31.03
C PHE A 453 15.37 -11.68 -30.76
N HIS A 454 15.00 -11.75 -29.49
CA HIS A 454 13.60 -11.84 -29.04
C HIS A 454 12.72 -10.67 -29.52
N ARG A 455 13.18 -9.42 -29.43
CA ARG A 455 12.44 -8.26 -29.97
C ARG A 455 12.10 -8.37 -31.47
N GLN A 456 13.05 -8.83 -32.28
CA GLN A 456 12.83 -8.98 -33.71
C GLN A 456 11.91 -10.17 -34.01
N ARG A 457 12.03 -11.25 -33.24
CA ARG A 457 11.09 -12.37 -33.26
C ARG A 457 9.66 -11.89 -32.96
N SER A 458 9.44 -11.16 -31.87
CA SER A 458 8.10 -10.65 -31.51
C SER A 458 7.55 -9.69 -32.57
N LYS A 459 8.42 -8.92 -33.25
CA LYS A 459 8.01 -8.14 -34.43
C LYS A 459 7.53 -9.03 -35.58
N MET A 460 8.23 -10.11 -35.92
CA MET A 460 7.79 -11.04 -36.97
C MET A 460 6.48 -11.74 -36.61
N LEU A 461 6.32 -12.14 -35.34
CA LEU A 461 5.10 -12.75 -34.84
C LEU A 461 3.90 -11.77 -34.90
N ARG A 462 4.12 -10.50 -34.54
CA ARG A 462 3.10 -9.45 -34.69
C ARG A 462 2.67 -9.27 -36.15
N GLU A 463 3.61 -9.19 -37.09
CA GLU A 463 3.30 -9.07 -38.52
C GLU A 463 2.51 -10.29 -39.04
N MET A 464 2.86 -11.49 -38.59
CA MET A 464 2.11 -12.71 -38.88
C MET A 464 0.66 -12.62 -38.37
N LEU A 465 0.46 -12.21 -37.12
CA LEU A 465 -0.88 -12.06 -36.51
C LEU A 465 -1.71 -11.00 -37.25
N HIS A 466 -1.10 -9.87 -37.62
CA HIS A 466 -1.74 -8.82 -38.40
C HIS A 466 -2.28 -9.33 -39.74
N ASN A 467 -1.50 -10.15 -40.47
CA ASN A 467 -1.92 -10.71 -41.75
C ASN A 467 -3.00 -11.80 -41.63
N ILE A 468 -3.00 -12.57 -40.53
CA ILE A 468 -3.98 -13.64 -40.29
C ILE A 468 -5.36 -13.08 -39.88
N THR A 469 -5.37 -12.02 -39.08
CA THR A 469 -6.59 -11.42 -38.49
C THR A 469 -7.71 -11.17 -39.52
N PRO A 470 -7.49 -10.45 -40.63
CA PRO A 470 -8.56 -10.17 -41.60
C PRO A 470 -9.10 -11.44 -42.27
N ALA A 471 -8.25 -12.42 -42.54
CA ALA A 471 -8.66 -13.68 -43.15
C ALA A 471 -9.53 -14.53 -42.22
N ILE A 472 -9.23 -14.58 -40.93
CA ILE A 472 -10.08 -15.25 -39.93
C ILE A 472 -11.44 -14.55 -39.87
N MET A 473 -11.46 -13.21 -39.80
CA MET A 473 -12.71 -12.45 -39.78
C MET A 473 -13.55 -12.67 -41.04
N GLU A 474 -12.93 -12.70 -42.22
CA GLU A 474 -13.63 -12.95 -43.48
C GLU A 474 -14.18 -14.38 -43.55
N SER A 475 -13.39 -15.38 -43.12
CA SER A 475 -13.86 -16.77 -43.04
C SER A 475 -15.06 -16.92 -42.10
N LYS A 476 -15.07 -16.22 -40.96
CA LYS A 476 -16.22 -16.17 -40.06
C LYS A 476 -17.43 -15.52 -40.72
N LYS A 477 -17.26 -14.39 -41.40
CA LYS A 477 -18.34 -13.73 -42.16
C LYS A 477 -18.95 -14.65 -43.22
N GLN A 478 -18.12 -15.42 -43.94
CA GLN A 478 -18.58 -16.38 -44.95
C GLN A 478 -19.28 -17.60 -44.34
N ILE A 479 -18.87 -18.06 -43.16
CA ILE A 479 -19.58 -19.12 -42.43
C ILE A 479 -20.94 -18.60 -41.98
N ILE A 480 -20.99 -17.40 -41.42
CA ILE A 480 -22.22 -16.73 -40.96
C ILE A 480 -23.18 -16.52 -42.13
N SER A 481 -22.69 -16.12 -43.31
CA SER A 481 -23.56 -15.91 -44.49
C SER A 481 -24.10 -17.20 -45.11
N LYS A 482 -23.52 -18.36 -44.78
CA LYS A 482 -23.99 -19.69 -45.23
C LYS A 482 -24.90 -20.37 -44.22
N SER A 483 -24.94 -19.89 -42.98
CA SER A 483 -25.84 -20.38 -41.94
C SER A 483 -27.03 -19.43 -41.80
N ASP A 484 -28.26 -19.89 -41.99
CA ASP A 484 -29.50 -19.10 -41.80
C ASP A 484 -29.78 -18.69 -40.33
N PHE A 485 -28.75 -18.66 -39.47
CA PHE A 485 -28.86 -18.37 -38.05
C PHE A 485 -28.39 -16.95 -37.70
N PRO A 486 -29.07 -16.25 -36.77
CA PRO A 486 -28.64 -14.93 -36.28
C PRO A 486 -27.21 -14.96 -35.71
N VAL A 487 -26.45 -13.87 -35.94
CA VAL A 487 -25.03 -13.68 -35.56
C VAL A 487 -24.73 -14.07 -34.10
N GLU A 488 -25.67 -13.79 -33.19
CA GLU A 488 -25.55 -14.07 -31.75
C GLU A 488 -25.58 -15.58 -31.43
N ASN A 489 -26.37 -16.38 -32.17
CA ASN A 489 -26.49 -17.83 -31.95
C ASN A 489 -25.34 -18.63 -32.57
N THR A 490 -24.73 -18.15 -33.66
CA THR A 490 -23.50 -18.77 -34.22
C THR A 490 -22.29 -18.55 -33.33
N ALA A 491 -22.16 -17.37 -32.71
CA ALA A 491 -21.14 -17.12 -31.68
C ALA A 491 -21.36 -18.03 -30.47
N MET A 492 -22.64 -18.25 -30.10
CA MET A 492 -23.07 -19.20 -29.08
C MET A 492 -22.65 -20.64 -29.41
N HIS A 493 -22.79 -21.11 -30.66
CA HIS A 493 -22.33 -22.44 -31.08
C HIS A 493 -20.80 -22.59 -31.14
N THR A 494 -20.06 -21.54 -31.52
CA THR A 494 -18.58 -21.56 -31.48
C THR A 494 -18.02 -21.47 -30.07
N ALA A 495 -18.70 -20.77 -29.14
CA ALA A 495 -18.30 -20.67 -27.74
C ALA A 495 -18.75 -21.89 -26.90
N SER A 496 -19.91 -22.48 -27.21
CA SER A 496 -20.43 -23.70 -26.55
C SER A 496 -19.84 -24.99 -27.11
N SER A 497 -19.29 -24.98 -28.33
CA SER A 497 -18.44 -26.06 -28.83
C SER A 497 -17.06 -25.97 -28.18
N GLY A 498 -17.01 -26.23 -26.87
CA GLY A 498 -15.79 -26.52 -26.09
C GLY A 498 -15.01 -27.77 -26.56
N ASN A 499 -15.29 -28.26 -27.77
CA ASN A 499 -14.60 -29.34 -28.46
C ASN A 499 -13.50 -28.85 -29.43
N PHE A 500 -13.09 -27.58 -29.38
CA PHE A 500 -11.70 -27.23 -29.75
C PHE A 500 -10.75 -27.60 -28.59
N GLN A 501 -10.83 -28.84 -28.09
CA GLN A 501 -9.74 -29.50 -27.35
C GLN A 501 -8.55 -29.84 -28.26
N THR A 502 -8.47 -29.29 -29.47
CA THR A 502 -7.28 -29.33 -30.30
C THR A 502 -6.36 -28.16 -29.98
N GLY A 503 -5.70 -28.23 -28.82
CA GLY A 503 -4.25 -28.05 -28.68
C GLY A 503 -3.54 -26.85 -29.34
N PHE A 504 -4.14 -25.67 -29.44
CA PHE A 504 -3.37 -24.45 -29.69
C PHE A 504 -3.59 -23.48 -28.54
N ASP A 505 -2.73 -23.61 -27.53
CA ASP A 505 -2.57 -22.57 -26.53
C ASP A 505 -1.90 -21.39 -27.23
N ILE A 506 -2.71 -20.40 -27.64
CA ILE A 506 -2.26 -19.17 -28.29
C ILE A 506 -1.81 -18.16 -27.22
N LEU A 507 -2.20 -18.37 -25.96
CA LEU A 507 -1.87 -17.52 -24.84
C LEU A 507 -0.34 -17.35 -24.66
N PRO A 508 0.52 -18.38 -24.76
CA PRO A 508 1.97 -18.23 -24.72
C PRO A 508 2.52 -17.30 -25.81
N LEU A 509 1.95 -17.34 -27.02
CA LEU A 509 2.35 -16.46 -28.12
C LEU A 509 1.98 -15.00 -27.81
N ILE A 510 0.77 -14.77 -27.31
CA ILE A 510 0.28 -13.44 -26.91
C ILE A 510 1.14 -12.89 -25.76
N LEU A 511 1.43 -13.72 -24.76
CA LEU A 511 2.26 -13.34 -23.61
C LEU A 511 3.70 -13.03 -24.03
N GLU A 512 4.31 -13.82 -24.93
CA GLU A 512 5.65 -13.55 -25.47
C GLU A 512 5.72 -12.19 -26.19
N VAL A 513 4.68 -11.85 -26.97
CA VAL A 513 4.58 -10.52 -27.60
C VAL A 513 4.40 -9.44 -26.53
N CYS A 514 3.53 -9.65 -25.54
CA CYS A 514 3.31 -8.68 -24.47
C CYS A 514 4.58 -8.40 -23.64
N GLU A 515 5.36 -9.44 -23.32
CA GLU A 515 6.61 -9.33 -22.57
C GLU A 515 7.66 -8.49 -23.31
N GLU A 516 7.95 -8.81 -24.56
CA GLU A 516 9.01 -8.13 -25.33
C GLU A 516 8.69 -6.66 -25.66
N PHE A 517 7.40 -6.32 -25.78
CA PHE A 517 6.95 -4.93 -25.95
C PHE A 517 6.79 -4.18 -24.61
N GLY A 518 7.16 -4.81 -23.48
CA GLY A 518 7.17 -4.19 -22.15
C GLY A 518 5.79 -3.98 -21.55
N LEU A 519 4.79 -4.77 -21.98
CA LEU A 519 3.47 -4.84 -21.35
C LEU A 519 3.46 -5.76 -20.12
N LEU A 520 4.49 -6.59 -19.95
CA LEU A 520 4.69 -7.53 -18.84
C LEU A 520 6.16 -7.50 -18.36
N ARG A 521 6.40 -7.74 -17.06
CA ARG A 521 7.73 -8.03 -16.51
C ARG A 521 7.94 -9.54 -16.34
N LEU A 522 9.19 -9.98 -16.55
CA LEU A 522 9.66 -11.37 -16.33
C LEU A 522 9.24 -11.96 -14.97
N ASP A 523 9.16 -11.12 -13.93
CA ASP A 523 8.89 -11.56 -12.55
C ASP A 523 7.40 -11.45 -12.13
N GLY A 524 6.51 -11.01 -13.02
CA GLY A 524 5.09 -10.80 -12.72
C GLY A 524 4.78 -9.61 -11.79
N THR A 525 5.78 -8.84 -11.36
CA THR A 525 5.60 -7.69 -10.44
C THR A 525 5.20 -6.39 -11.16
N VAL A 526 4.24 -5.68 -10.56
CA VAL A 526 3.79 -4.35 -11.00
C VAL A 526 4.83 -3.29 -10.66
N LEU A 527 5.38 -2.61 -11.66
CA LEU A 527 6.07 -1.34 -11.42
C LEU A 527 5.11 -0.17 -11.58
N ASN A 528 5.31 0.84 -10.74
CA ASN A 528 4.67 2.13 -10.91
C ASN A 528 5.12 2.78 -12.24
N PRO A 529 4.20 2.99 -13.20
CA PRO A 529 4.51 3.56 -14.51
C PRO A 529 5.08 4.98 -14.44
N GLU A 530 4.87 5.72 -13.34
CA GLU A 530 5.45 7.05 -13.15
C GLU A 530 6.99 7.05 -13.02
N ILE A 531 7.58 5.92 -12.64
CA ILE A 531 9.02 5.81 -12.37
C ILE A 531 9.79 5.26 -13.57
N THR A 532 9.17 4.40 -14.37
CA THR A 532 9.77 3.85 -15.58
C THR A 532 9.24 4.57 -16.81
N LYS A 533 9.85 5.71 -17.15
CA LYS A 533 9.76 6.33 -18.48
C LYS A 533 10.38 5.42 -19.55
N TRP A 534 9.87 4.20 -19.72
CA TRP A 534 10.43 3.21 -20.64
C TRP A 534 9.30 2.60 -21.47
N GLY A 535 9.42 2.72 -22.80
CA GLY A 535 8.44 2.22 -23.75
C GLY A 535 7.91 3.32 -24.68
N TRP A 536 7.43 2.92 -25.86
CA TRP A 536 6.71 3.79 -26.78
C TRP A 536 5.22 3.48 -26.61
N THR A 537 4.49 4.34 -25.91
CA THR A 537 3.12 4.03 -25.46
C THR A 537 2.12 3.96 -26.61
N SER A 538 2.37 4.70 -27.70
CA SER A 538 1.66 4.54 -28.97
C SER A 538 1.82 3.12 -29.53
N LEU A 539 3.05 2.62 -29.61
CA LEU A 539 3.35 1.28 -30.09
C LEU A 539 2.74 0.19 -29.20
N GLN A 540 2.78 0.38 -27.88
CA GLN A 540 2.20 -0.55 -26.92
C GLN A 540 0.67 -0.62 -27.05
N PHE A 541 0.00 0.52 -27.25
CA PHE A 541 -1.43 0.54 -27.58
C PHE A 541 -1.71 -0.17 -28.90
N ASP A 542 -0.93 0.10 -29.96
CA ASP A 542 -1.12 -0.54 -31.27
C ASP A 542 -1.00 -2.07 -31.16
N VAL A 543 -0.02 -2.56 -30.39
CA VAL A 543 0.16 -3.99 -30.11
C VAL A 543 -1.05 -4.57 -29.37
N VAL A 544 -1.49 -3.92 -28.28
CA VAL A 544 -2.68 -4.39 -27.54
C VAL A 544 -3.91 -4.40 -28.45
N ASN A 545 -4.11 -3.36 -29.24
CA ASN A 545 -5.27 -3.24 -30.12
C ASN A 545 -5.27 -4.30 -31.24
N GLU A 546 -4.11 -4.60 -31.83
CA GLU A 546 -3.96 -5.70 -32.80
C GLU A 546 -4.22 -7.07 -32.15
N LEU A 547 -3.69 -7.30 -30.95
CA LEU A 547 -3.92 -8.55 -30.21
C LEU A 547 -5.38 -8.70 -29.79
N VAL A 548 -6.05 -7.62 -29.36
CA VAL A 548 -7.49 -7.60 -29.06
C VAL A 548 -8.29 -7.91 -30.33
N SER A 549 -7.95 -7.30 -31.47
CA SER A 549 -8.60 -7.56 -32.76
C SER A 549 -8.42 -9.02 -33.20
N PHE A 550 -7.24 -9.58 -32.98
CA PHE A 550 -6.96 -10.98 -33.27
C PHE A 550 -7.73 -11.94 -32.35
N CYS A 551 -7.80 -11.66 -31.04
CA CYS A 551 -8.59 -12.45 -30.09
C CYS A 551 -10.09 -12.33 -30.36
N GLU A 552 -10.57 -11.16 -30.80
CA GLU A 552 -11.94 -10.95 -31.28
C GLU A 552 -12.21 -11.80 -32.52
N ALA A 553 -11.27 -11.83 -33.48
CA ALA A 553 -11.35 -12.71 -34.64
C ALA A 553 -11.39 -14.19 -34.26
N LEU A 554 -10.75 -14.61 -33.15
CA LEU A 554 -10.81 -15.97 -32.63
C LEU A 554 -12.04 -16.26 -31.75
N SER A 555 -12.78 -15.24 -31.30
CA SER A 555 -13.82 -15.34 -30.26
C SER A 555 -13.30 -15.79 -28.89
N ASP A 556 -12.02 -15.51 -28.58
CA ASP A 556 -11.46 -15.73 -27.25
C ASP A 556 -11.70 -14.50 -26.35
N TYR A 557 -12.92 -14.42 -25.81
CA TYR A 557 -13.32 -13.30 -24.95
C TYR A 557 -12.49 -13.22 -23.66
N GLN A 558 -12.00 -14.36 -23.14
CA GLN A 558 -11.18 -14.37 -21.94
C GLN A 558 -9.85 -13.68 -22.21
N ALA A 559 -9.15 -14.01 -23.30
CA ALA A 559 -7.91 -13.33 -23.67
C ALA A 559 -8.09 -11.83 -23.90
N ILE A 560 -9.22 -11.39 -24.47
CA ILE A 560 -9.52 -9.95 -24.67
C ILE A 560 -9.63 -9.21 -23.34
N LEU A 561 -10.44 -9.71 -22.40
CA LEU A 561 -10.63 -9.06 -21.10
C LEU A 561 -9.30 -8.97 -20.33
N LYS A 562 -8.48 -10.02 -20.44
CA LYS A 562 -7.14 -10.09 -19.89
C LYS A 562 -6.20 -9.03 -20.50
N LEU A 563 -6.15 -8.91 -21.82
CA LEU A 563 -5.34 -7.90 -22.52
C LEU A 563 -5.76 -6.46 -22.19
N ILE A 564 -7.06 -6.20 -22.12
CA ILE A 564 -7.57 -4.87 -21.75
C ILE A 564 -7.25 -4.57 -20.28
N SER A 565 -7.38 -5.56 -19.37
CA SER A 565 -7.01 -5.38 -17.97
C SER A 565 -5.52 -5.08 -17.78
N LEU A 566 -4.65 -5.73 -18.57
CA LEU A 566 -3.22 -5.44 -18.63
C LEU A 566 -2.95 -3.99 -19.03
N PHE A 567 -3.60 -3.54 -20.10
CA PHE A 567 -3.45 -2.17 -20.58
C PHE A 567 -3.79 -1.14 -19.49
N PHE A 568 -4.92 -1.31 -18.79
CA PHE A 568 -5.32 -0.38 -17.73
C PHE A 568 -4.44 -0.46 -16.48
N THR A 569 -3.84 -1.61 -16.20
CA THR A 569 -2.92 -1.76 -15.06
C THR A 569 -1.57 -1.06 -15.31
N PHE A 570 -1.10 -1.06 -16.56
CA PHE A 570 0.29 -0.67 -16.87
C PHE A 570 0.46 0.63 -17.67
N LEU A 571 -0.51 1.04 -18.49
CA LEU A 571 -0.41 2.20 -19.40
C LEU A 571 -1.39 3.38 -19.17
N PRO A 572 -2.05 3.54 -18.00
CA PRO A 572 -3.09 4.57 -17.88
C PRO A 572 -2.54 6.01 -17.97
N SER A 573 -1.33 6.28 -17.48
CA SER A 573 -0.75 7.64 -17.44
C SER A 573 -0.18 8.15 -18.77
N HIS A 574 -0.03 7.29 -19.77
CA HIS A 574 0.61 7.63 -21.05
C HIS A 574 -0.25 7.34 -22.28
N SER A 575 -1.49 6.91 -22.08
CA SER A 575 -2.46 6.65 -23.14
C SER A 575 -3.38 7.85 -23.34
N THR A 576 -3.89 8.02 -24.56
CA THR A 576 -4.82 9.11 -24.85
C THR A 576 -6.22 8.80 -24.33
N SER A 577 -7.00 9.83 -23.99
CA SER A 577 -8.40 9.68 -23.54
C SER A 577 -9.24 8.85 -24.52
N ALA A 578 -9.10 9.08 -25.83
CA ALA A 578 -9.82 8.33 -26.86
C ALA A 578 -9.52 6.82 -26.84
N GLN A 579 -8.25 6.45 -26.64
CA GLN A 579 -7.81 5.05 -26.55
C GLN A 579 -8.38 4.35 -25.31
N GLN A 580 -8.34 5.01 -24.15
CA GLN A 580 -8.90 4.46 -22.91
C GLN A 580 -10.43 4.26 -23.02
N ILE A 581 -11.13 5.25 -23.55
CA ILE A 581 -12.59 5.18 -23.74
C ILE A 581 -12.96 4.06 -24.72
N TYR A 582 -12.20 3.90 -25.81
CA TYR A 582 -12.42 2.82 -26.78
C TYR A 582 -12.26 1.42 -26.17
N LEU A 583 -11.16 1.18 -25.44
CA LEU A 583 -10.92 -0.11 -24.78
C LEU A 583 -11.91 -0.37 -23.65
N HIS A 584 -12.33 0.65 -22.90
CA HIS A 584 -13.36 0.50 -21.86
C HIS A 584 -14.73 0.15 -22.45
N LYS A 585 -15.13 0.80 -23.55
CA LYS A 585 -16.37 0.44 -24.27
C LYS A 585 -16.33 -1.01 -24.75
N THR A 586 -15.18 -1.45 -25.26
CA THR A 586 -14.96 -2.83 -25.71
C THR A 586 -15.04 -3.80 -24.53
N PHE A 587 -14.39 -3.49 -23.40
CA PHE A 587 -14.46 -4.26 -22.16
C PHE A 587 -15.91 -4.44 -21.69
N ARG A 588 -16.69 -3.35 -21.61
CA ARG A 588 -18.09 -3.42 -21.16
C ARG A 588 -18.98 -4.24 -22.09
N LYS A 589 -18.81 -4.10 -23.41
CA LYS A 589 -19.54 -4.88 -24.42
C LYS A 589 -19.25 -6.38 -24.30
N ILE A 590 -17.99 -6.76 -24.07
CA ILE A 590 -17.60 -8.16 -23.93
C ILE A 590 -18.05 -8.72 -22.57
N CYS A 591 -17.96 -7.94 -21.49
CA CYS A 591 -18.45 -8.34 -20.17
C CYS A 591 -19.97 -8.58 -20.17
N SER A 592 -20.77 -7.71 -20.81
CA SER A 592 -22.22 -7.93 -20.92
C SER A 592 -22.54 -9.15 -21.76
N PHE A 593 -21.83 -9.35 -22.88
CA PHE A 593 -21.99 -10.52 -23.73
C PHE A 593 -21.62 -11.82 -23.01
N ALA A 594 -20.48 -11.86 -22.31
CA ALA A 594 -20.02 -13.02 -21.55
C ALA A 594 -20.94 -13.33 -20.35
N SER A 595 -21.49 -12.31 -19.70
CA SER A 595 -22.46 -12.47 -18.61
C SER A 595 -23.77 -13.09 -19.12
N ASN A 596 -24.25 -12.67 -20.30
CA ASN A 596 -25.45 -13.26 -20.93
C ASN A 596 -25.25 -14.74 -21.31
N LEU A 597 -24.00 -15.15 -21.57
CA LEU A 597 -23.62 -16.52 -21.88
C LEU A 597 -23.36 -17.40 -20.64
N GLY A 598 -23.45 -16.85 -19.42
CA GLY A 598 -23.19 -17.59 -18.19
C GLY A 598 -21.74 -18.05 -18.01
N MET A 599 -20.78 -17.47 -18.74
CA MET A 599 -19.36 -17.81 -18.61
C MET A 599 -18.77 -17.16 -17.36
N PRO A 600 -18.13 -17.91 -16.44
CA PRO A 600 -17.45 -17.33 -15.29
C PRO A 600 -16.13 -16.68 -15.75
N PHE A 601 -16.11 -15.35 -15.89
CA PHE A 601 -14.88 -14.60 -16.12
C PHE A 601 -14.49 -13.83 -14.86
N GLN A 602 -13.20 -13.88 -14.49
CA GLN A 602 -12.67 -13.24 -13.29
C GLN A 602 -11.38 -12.49 -13.63
N THR A 603 -11.48 -11.21 -13.99
CA THR A 603 -10.32 -10.32 -14.12
C THR A 603 -10.13 -9.50 -12.84
N PRO A 604 -8.89 -9.29 -12.36
CA PRO A 604 -8.63 -8.37 -11.26
C PRO A 604 -8.95 -6.93 -11.68
N TYR A 605 -9.28 -6.08 -10.70
CA TYR A 605 -9.42 -4.66 -10.92
C TYR A 605 -8.05 -4.00 -11.23
N TRP A 606 -8.07 -2.95 -12.05
CA TRP A 606 -6.88 -2.43 -12.73
C TRP A 606 -6.04 -1.44 -11.90
N ASP A 607 -6.64 -0.71 -10.96
CA ASP A 607 -5.92 0.21 -10.07
C ASP A 607 -5.79 -0.40 -8.65
N PRO A 608 -4.59 -0.84 -8.25
CA PRO A 608 -4.38 -1.43 -6.93
C PRO A 608 -4.44 -0.41 -5.78
N PHE A 609 -4.51 0.90 -6.08
CA PHE A 609 -4.57 1.97 -5.07
C PHE A 609 -5.82 2.84 -5.22
N MET A 610 -6.97 2.26 -5.55
CA MET A 610 -8.23 3.03 -5.61
C MET A 610 -8.59 3.64 -4.25
N ILE A 611 -8.22 3.01 -3.13
CA ILE A 611 -8.31 3.61 -1.79
C ILE A 611 -7.03 4.39 -1.48
N MET A 612 -7.16 5.70 -1.35
CA MET A 612 -6.06 6.60 -1.03
C MET A 612 -5.83 6.71 0.47
N ASP A 613 -6.91 6.89 1.22
CA ASP A 613 -6.86 7.08 2.67
C ASP A 613 -8.17 6.62 3.32
N MET A 614 -8.12 6.34 4.62
CA MET A 614 -9.26 5.96 5.43
C MET A 614 -9.16 6.60 6.81
N GLU A 615 -10.12 7.47 7.12
CA GLU A 615 -10.18 8.18 8.38
C GLU A 615 -11.39 7.73 9.21
N TYR A 616 -11.13 7.39 10.48
CA TYR A 616 -12.19 7.24 11.48
C TYR A 616 -12.79 8.62 11.78
N SER A 617 -14.05 8.83 11.37
CA SER A 617 -14.77 10.10 11.58
C SER A 617 -15.51 10.16 12.91
N GLY A 618 -15.62 9.04 13.64
CA GLY A 618 -16.43 8.97 14.86
C GLY A 618 -17.92 9.14 14.57
N HIS A 619 -18.73 9.37 15.61
CA HIS A 619 -20.14 9.71 15.43
C HIS A 619 -20.28 11.20 15.12
N PRO A 620 -21.11 11.62 14.13
CA PRO A 620 -21.18 13.01 13.66
C PRO A 620 -21.73 14.08 14.64
N ASP A 621 -22.19 13.71 15.84
CA ASP A 621 -22.87 14.62 16.76
C ASP A 621 -21.98 15.06 17.94
N PHE A 622 -21.88 16.37 18.15
CA PHE A 622 -21.02 17.02 19.14
C PHE A 622 -21.49 16.89 20.61
N GLU A 623 -22.61 16.21 20.89
CA GLU A 623 -23.27 16.21 22.21
C GLU A 623 -23.21 14.87 22.98
N GLU A 624 -22.50 13.85 22.48
CA GLU A 624 -22.51 12.54 23.12
C GLU A 624 -21.58 12.38 24.34
N PRO A 625 -21.99 11.57 25.34
CA PRO A 625 -21.20 11.33 26.55
C PRO A 625 -19.87 10.64 26.23
N LYS A 626 -18.77 11.27 26.61
CA LYS A 626 -17.41 10.79 26.30
C LYS A 626 -17.05 9.58 27.16
N LEU A 627 -16.54 8.53 26.52
CA LEU A 627 -16.02 7.35 27.21
C LEU A 627 -14.62 7.62 27.77
N ILE A 628 -14.42 7.37 29.07
CA ILE A 628 -13.16 7.58 29.79
C ILE A 628 -12.74 6.27 30.47
N HIS A 629 -11.45 5.92 30.35
CA HIS A 629 -10.87 4.79 31.06
C HIS A 629 -10.45 5.21 32.47
N MET A 630 -11.09 4.66 33.49
CA MET A 630 -10.76 4.91 34.90
C MET A 630 -9.67 3.94 35.35
N LYS A 631 -8.50 4.48 35.71
CA LYS A 631 -7.41 3.70 36.33
C LYS A 631 -7.58 3.77 37.84
N GLY A 632 -7.64 2.63 38.52
CA GLY A 632 -7.62 2.58 39.98
C GLY A 632 -6.41 3.32 40.55
N ALA A 633 -6.62 4.04 41.65
CA ALA A 633 -5.55 4.73 42.37
C ALA A 633 -4.48 3.70 42.77
N LYS A 634 -3.32 3.74 42.10
CA LYS A 634 -2.16 2.98 42.55
C LYS A 634 -1.78 3.50 43.92
N THR A 635 -1.75 2.63 44.92
CA THR A 635 -0.86 2.82 46.07
C THR A 635 0.52 3.12 45.50
N ASP A 636 1.07 4.29 45.81
CA ASP A 636 2.44 4.67 45.47
C ASP A 636 3.41 3.72 46.18
N SER A 637 3.58 2.51 45.63
CA SER A 637 4.76 1.71 45.89
C SER A 637 5.92 2.47 45.29
N PHE A 638 6.70 3.11 46.16
CA PHE A 638 8.02 3.67 45.89
C PHE A 638 8.89 2.64 45.14
N GLN A 639 8.82 2.64 43.81
CA GLN A 639 9.84 2.06 42.96
C GLN A 639 10.60 3.20 42.29
N GLY A 640 11.79 3.47 42.85
CA GLY A 640 12.94 3.99 42.12
C GLY A 640 12.83 5.40 41.54
N ARG A 641 12.73 6.43 42.38
CA ARG A 641 13.27 7.75 42.03
C ARG A 641 14.71 7.84 42.53
N SER A 642 15.68 7.59 41.66
CA SER A 642 17.07 7.95 41.91
C SER A 642 17.22 9.48 42.02
N PRO A 643 18.02 10.01 42.96
CA PRO A 643 18.18 11.45 43.19
C PRO A 643 19.20 12.08 42.22
N PHE A 644 19.19 11.68 40.95
CA PHE A 644 20.08 12.24 39.92
C PHE A 644 19.31 12.75 38.71
N ILE A 645 19.64 14.01 38.42
CA ILE A 645 19.27 14.92 37.35
C ILE A 645 19.11 14.21 35.99
N TYR A 646 17.96 14.43 35.35
CA TYR A 646 17.67 14.37 33.91
C TYR A 646 18.39 13.26 33.11
N ASN A 647 17.71 12.14 32.86
CA ASN A 647 18.14 11.13 31.88
C ASN A 647 17.43 11.37 30.52
N PRO A 648 18.11 11.92 29.50
CA PRO A 648 17.52 12.19 28.18
C PRO A 648 17.35 10.93 27.31
N PHE A 649 17.78 9.75 27.79
CA PHE A 649 17.74 8.48 27.07
C PHE A 649 16.73 7.47 27.62
N LEU A 650 15.98 7.83 28.67
CA LEU A 650 14.64 7.27 28.86
C LEU A 650 13.81 7.83 27.71
N LYS A 651 13.84 7.11 26.58
CA LYS A 651 12.97 7.33 25.43
C LYS A 651 11.62 7.77 25.97
N LYS A 652 11.22 9.01 25.66
CA LYS A 652 9.81 9.38 25.62
C LYS A 652 9.12 8.16 25.03
N ASN A 653 8.23 7.50 25.77
CA ASN A 653 7.37 6.48 25.17
C ASN A 653 6.85 7.13 23.90
N THR A 654 7.39 6.68 22.76
CA THR A 654 6.86 6.93 21.43
C THR A 654 5.37 6.73 21.59
N GLU A 655 4.58 7.69 21.14
CA GLU A 655 3.14 7.61 21.11
C GLU A 655 2.75 6.22 20.60
N ILE A 656 2.53 5.28 21.53
CA ILE A 656 1.92 3.99 21.22
C ILE A 656 0.58 4.47 20.73
N HIS A 657 0.34 4.36 19.41
CA HIS A 657 -0.93 4.67 18.77
C HIS A 657 -2.02 4.34 19.78
N LYS A 658 -2.65 5.37 20.38
CA LYS A 658 -3.69 5.14 21.39
C LYS A 658 -4.72 4.27 20.70
N THR A 659 -4.77 2.99 21.04
CA THR A 659 -5.75 2.04 20.50
C THR A 659 -7.09 2.66 20.81
N LYS A 660 -7.77 3.16 19.78
CA LYS A 660 -9.05 3.85 19.95
C LYS A 660 -10.05 2.80 20.43
N THR A 661 -10.74 3.10 21.51
CA THR A 661 -11.72 2.20 22.12
C THR A 661 -13.09 2.40 21.48
N LEU A 662 -13.74 1.31 21.10
CA LEU A 662 -15.09 1.27 20.52
C LEU A 662 -16.02 0.53 21.48
N VAL A 663 -17.33 0.74 21.38
CA VAL A 663 -18.34 0.06 22.22
C VAL A 663 -19.15 -0.89 21.34
N ALA A 664 -19.45 -2.09 21.86
CA ALA A 664 -20.31 -3.05 21.18
C ALA A 664 -21.73 -2.50 20.97
N ASP A 665 -22.35 -2.85 19.84
CA ASP A 665 -23.68 -2.41 19.35
C ASP A 665 -23.83 -0.91 19.01
N GLU A 666 -22.72 -0.18 18.89
CA GLU A 666 -22.74 1.23 18.46
C GLU A 666 -22.28 1.40 17.01
N LEU A 667 -22.94 2.31 16.30
CA LEU A 667 -22.69 2.56 14.88
C LEU A 667 -21.52 3.53 14.72
N ILE A 668 -20.55 3.14 13.89
CA ILE A 668 -19.28 3.85 13.72
C ILE A 668 -19.11 4.20 12.26
N PHE A 669 -18.67 5.42 11.97
CA PHE A 669 -18.46 5.92 10.62
C PHE A 669 -16.97 6.03 10.26
N PHE A 670 -16.69 5.77 8.98
CA PHE A 670 -15.38 5.86 8.34
C PHE A 670 -15.52 6.64 7.05
N ASN A 671 -14.67 7.64 6.86
CA ASN A 671 -14.54 8.35 5.60
C ASN A 671 -13.45 7.67 4.76
N VAL A 672 -13.84 7.15 3.60
CA VAL A 672 -12.95 6.46 2.66
C VAL A 672 -12.74 7.34 1.44
N TYR A 673 -11.48 7.67 1.17
CA TYR A 673 -11.08 8.49 0.04
C TYR A 673 -10.76 7.60 -1.16
N LEU A 674 -11.65 7.62 -2.15
CA LEU A 674 -11.52 6.84 -3.39
C LEU A 674 -10.94 7.70 -4.50
N ARG A 675 -10.14 7.10 -5.39
CA ARG A 675 -9.66 7.74 -6.62
C ARG A 675 -10.07 6.98 -7.87
N ASN A 676 -10.24 7.74 -8.96
CA ASN A 676 -10.32 7.20 -10.31
C ASN A 676 -9.27 7.87 -11.20
N PRO A 677 -8.16 7.18 -11.54
CA PRO A 677 -7.11 7.74 -12.40
C PRO A 677 -7.43 7.67 -13.90
N PHE A 678 -8.58 7.12 -14.31
CA PHE A 678 -8.90 6.86 -15.71
C PHE A 678 -9.76 7.98 -16.34
N HIS A 679 -9.71 8.09 -17.67
CA HIS A 679 -10.55 9.01 -18.46
C HIS A 679 -12.00 8.54 -18.67
N PHE A 680 -12.45 7.51 -17.95
CA PHE A 680 -13.80 6.97 -17.99
C PHE A 680 -14.34 6.73 -16.57
N SER A 681 -15.67 6.57 -16.44
CA SER A 681 -16.30 6.30 -15.14
C SER A 681 -16.15 4.85 -14.71
N VAL A 682 -15.84 4.64 -13.43
CA VAL A 682 -15.70 3.32 -12.79
C VAL A 682 -16.93 3.06 -11.93
N ASP A 683 -17.69 2.01 -12.27
CA ASP A 683 -18.90 1.64 -11.55
C ASP A 683 -18.59 0.58 -10.49
N ILE A 684 -18.72 0.97 -9.22
CA ILE A 684 -18.56 0.11 -8.05
C ILE A 684 -19.93 -0.49 -7.72
N GLN A 685 -20.07 -1.79 -7.94
CA GLN A 685 -21.29 -2.53 -7.63
C GLN A 685 -21.45 -2.75 -6.13
N GLU A 686 -20.35 -2.92 -5.40
CA GLU A 686 -20.38 -3.18 -3.97
C GLU A 686 -19.09 -2.68 -3.33
N ILE A 687 -19.20 -1.90 -2.25
CA ILE A 687 -18.07 -1.56 -1.39
C ILE A 687 -18.48 -1.64 0.10
N HIS A 688 -17.66 -2.33 0.88
CA HIS A 688 -17.80 -2.44 2.34
C HIS A 688 -16.42 -2.55 3.00
N LEU A 689 -16.30 -2.16 4.28
CA LEU A 689 -15.04 -2.21 5.01
C LEU A 689 -14.54 -3.66 5.18
N TYR A 690 -13.24 -3.88 4.96
CA TYR A 690 -12.58 -5.15 5.22
C TYR A 690 -12.03 -5.14 6.65
N THR A 691 -12.66 -5.95 7.52
CA THR A 691 -12.36 -6.01 8.95
C THR A 691 -11.92 -7.40 9.38
N GLU A 692 -10.94 -7.48 10.28
CA GLU A 692 -10.47 -8.71 10.91
C GLU A 692 -10.66 -8.64 12.43
N GLY A 693 -11.11 -9.74 13.04
CA GLY A 693 -11.32 -9.84 14.48
C GLY A 693 -12.79 -10.02 14.85
N VAL A 694 -13.36 -9.05 15.59
CA VAL A 694 -14.75 -9.07 16.05
C VAL A 694 -15.74 -9.13 14.87
N GLU A 695 -16.84 -9.88 15.02
CA GLU A 695 -17.96 -9.90 14.06
C GLU A 695 -18.65 -8.54 13.99
N VAL A 696 -18.81 -8.04 12.78
CA VAL A 696 -19.30 -6.68 12.49
C VAL A 696 -20.40 -6.75 11.44
N ILE A 697 -21.43 -5.91 11.58
CA ILE A 697 -22.39 -5.66 10.51
C ILE A 697 -21.88 -4.48 9.67
N HIS A 698 -21.74 -4.70 8.37
CA HIS A 698 -21.22 -3.71 7.42
C HIS A 698 -22.35 -2.99 6.69
N SER A 699 -22.20 -1.67 6.49
CA SER A 699 -22.99 -0.97 5.48
C SER A 699 -22.41 -1.24 4.08
N VAL A 700 -23.24 -1.68 3.15
CA VAL A 700 -22.88 -1.83 1.74
C VAL A 700 -23.28 -0.56 0.98
N CYS A 701 -22.36 -0.04 0.17
CA CYS A 701 -22.61 1.12 -0.69
C CYS A 701 -22.38 0.74 -2.17
N MET A 702 -23.10 1.41 -3.07
CA MET A 702 -22.90 1.35 -4.53
C MET A 702 -22.63 2.78 -5.01
N THR A 703 -21.62 2.98 -5.85
CA THR A 703 -21.27 4.32 -6.34
C THR A 703 -20.57 4.27 -7.70
N THR A 704 -20.59 5.39 -8.42
CA THR A 704 -19.89 5.56 -9.71
C THR A 704 -18.85 6.65 -9.55
N LEU A 705 -17.58 6.29 -9.65
CA LEU A 705 -16.48 7.24 -9.61
C LEU A 705 -16.35 7.93 -10.97
N ARG A 706 -16.42 9.26 -10.96
CA ARG A 706 -16.25 10.09 -12.17
C ARG A 706 -14.81 10.01 -12.71
N PRO A 707 -14.59 10.28 -14.01
CA PRO A 707 -13.24 10.27 -14.58
C PRO A 707 -12.31 11.28 -13.90
N LEU A 708 -11.07 10.88 -13.60
CA LEU A 708 -10.02 11.75 -13.02
C LEU A 708 -10.41 12.46 -11.71
N THR A 709 -11.24 11.84 -10.86
CA THR A 709 -11.68 12.44 -9.59
C THR A 709 -11.17 11.68 -8.37
N THR A 710 -11.13 12.40 -7.24
CA THR A 710 -11.06 11.84 -5.89
C THR A 710 -12.35 12.14 -5.15
N GLU A 711 -13.04 11.12 -4.66
CA GLU A 711 -14.35 11.23 -4.03
C GLU A 711 -14.32 10.60 -2.64
N ILE A 712 -15.10 11.14 -1.72
CA ILE A 712 -15.19 10.65 -0.34
C ILE A 712 -16.51 9.91 -0.19
N ILE A 713 -16.45 8.68 0.32
CA ILE A 713 -17.64 7.93 0.73
C ILE A 713 -17.60 7.68 2.23
N THR A 714 -18.75 7.75 2.89
CA THR A 714 -18.87 7.40 4.31
C THR A 714 -19.44 5.99 4.44
N LEU A 715 -18.65 5.09 5.00
CA LEU A 715 -19.06 3.71 5.33
C LEU A 715 -19.26 3.60 6.83
N SER A 716 -20.18 2.73 7.24
CA SER A 716 -20.45 2.47 8.65
C SER A 716 -20.38 1.00 9.02
N ILE A 717 -20.03 0.74 10.27
CA ILE A 717 -19.98 -0.59 10.86
C ILE A 717 -20.57 -0.59 12.28
N THR A 718 -21.12 -1.73 12.70
CA THR A 718 -21.55 -1.99 14.09
C THR A 718 -20.89 -3.27 14.62
N PRO A 719 -20.01 -3.20 15.64
CA PRO A 719 -19.35 -4.36 16.22
C PRO A 719 -20.25 -5.06 17.24
N LEU A 720 -20.38 -6.38 17.17
CA LEU A 720 -21.37 -7.12 17.95
C LEU A 720 -20.88 -7.59 19.33
N LYS A 721 -19.57 -7.74 19.51
CA LYS A 721 -18.96 -8.31 20.74
C LYS A 721 -17.69 -7.55 21.14
N ALA A 722 -17.29 -7.66 22.41
CA ALA A 722 -16.00 -7.14 22.87
C ALA A 722 -14.83 -7.95 22.28
N GLY A 723 -13.72 -7.28 21.95
CA GLY A 723 -12.54 -7.91 21.34
C GLY A 723 -11.69 -6.92 20.56
N THR A 724 -10.73 -7.42 19.77
CA THR A 724 -9.88 -6.60 18.89
C THR A 724 -10.50 -6.51 17.51
N LEU A 725 -10.65 -5.29 16.98
CA LEU A 725 -11.14 -5.04 15.63
C LEU A 725 -10.07 -4.32 14.82
N ASN A 726 -9.64 -4.93 13.71
CA ASN A 726 -8.66 -4.35 12.81
C ASN A 726 -9.32 -4.02 11.48
N VAL A 727 -9.30 -2.76 11.09
CA VAL A 727 -9.77 -2.33 9.76
C VAL A 727 -8.55 -2.15 8.86
N ARG A 728 -8.49 -2.89 7.75
CA ARG A 728 -7.33 -2.92 6.84
C ARG A 728 -7.59 -2.27 5.48
N GLY A 729 -8.84 -2.08 5.10
CA GLY A 729 -9.20 -1.55 3.78
C GLY A 729 -10.69 -1.72 3.47
N CYS A 730 -11.04 -1.83 2.20
CA CYS A 730 -12.39 -2.16 1.75
C CYS A 730 -12.38 -3.36 0.81
N ASN A 731 -13.40 -4.19 0.90
CA ASN A 731 -13.73 -5.14 -0.14
C ASN A 731 -14.52 -4.40 -1.23
N VAL A 732 -14.03 -4.45 -2.47
CA VAL A 732 -14.59 -3.70 -3.60
C VAL A 732 -14.92 -4.65 -4.74
N LYS A 733 -16.14 -4.54 -5.27
CA LYS A 733 -16.60 -5.22 -6.47
C LYS A 733 -16.89 -4.19 -7.56
N VAL A 734 -16.01 -4.12 -8.55
CA VAL A 734 -16.19 -3.26 -9.73
C VAL A 734 -16.89 -4.04 -10.85
N PHE A 735 -17.70 -3.36 -11.65
CA PHE A 735 -18.38 -3.96 -12.81
C PHE A 735 -17.40 -4.76 -13.70
N GLY A 736 -17.71 -6.05 -13.93
CA GLY A 736 -16.91 -6.95 -14.76
C GLY A 736 -15.59 -7.44 -14.14
N CYS A 737 -15.28 -7.05 -12.90
CA CYS A 737 -14.09 -7.50 -12.18
C CYS A 737 -14.45 -8.44 -11.03
N LYS A 738 -13.49 -9.26 -10.59
CA LYS A 738 -13.67 -10.08 -9.38
C LYS A 738 -13.68 -9.19 -8.13
N PRO A 739 -14.45 -9.55 -7.08
CA PRO A 739 -14.31 -8.90 -5.77
C PRO A 739 -12.85 -8.99 -5.32
N SER A 740 -12.32 -7.86 -4.88
CA SER A 740 -10.93 -7.77 -4.40
C SER A 740 -10.85 -6.88 -3.19
N VAL A 741 -10.03 -7.27 -2.22
CA VAL A 741 -9.67 -6.44 -1.08
C VAL A 741 -8.68 -5.38 -1.55
N GLN A 742 -9.03 -4.12 -1.36
CA GLN A 742 -8.13 -3.00 -1.52
C GLN A 742 -7.74 -2.47 -0.14
N TYR A 743 -6.43 -2.43 0.10
CA TYR A 743 -5.86 -1.88 1.32
C TYR A 743 -5.67 -0.37 1.17
N PHE A 744 -5.70 0.39 2.26
CA PHE A 744 -5.28 1.79 2.24
C PHE A 744 -3.76 1.87 2.50
N TYR A 745 -3.09 2.89 1.96
CA TYR A 745 -1.62 2.95 1.91
C TYR A 745 -1.06 4.31 2.35
N ASN A 746 0.10 4.30 3.00
CA ASN A 746 0.84 5.52 3.36
C ASN A 746 1.78 5.94 2.23
N GLN A 747 1.50 7.09 1.59
CA GLN A 747 2.26 7.62 0.45
C GLN A 747 3.77 7.82 0.71
N GLN A 748 4.19 8.13 1.95
CA GLN A 748 5.60 8.40 2.27
C GLN A 748 6.45 7.12 2.32
N LYS A 749 5.93 6.06 2.93
CA LYS A 749 6.64 4.75 3.02
C LYS A 749 6.84 4.10 1.64
N GLN A 750 5.99 4.41 0.67
CA GLN A 750 6.07 3.87 -0.69
C GLN A 750 7.26 4.44 -1.49
N LYS A 751 7.57 5.73 -1.33
CA LYS A 751 8.75 6.33 -1.98
C LYS A 751 10.04 5.64 -1.52
N ASP A 752 10.15 5.35 -0.22
CA ASP A 752 11.32 4.72 0.37
C ASP A 752 11.42 3.23 0.02
N ALA A 753 10.30 2.47 0.06
CA ALA A 753 10.28 1.06 -0.30
C ALA A 753 10.55 0.81 -1.80
N LEU A 754 10.03 1.66 -2.69
CA LEU A 754 10.29 1.58 -4.13
C LEU A 754 11.75 1.93 -4.46
N HIS A 755 12.36 2.89 -3.77
CA HIS A 755 13.78 3.23 -3.94
C HIS A 755 14.68 2.03 -3.59
N ILE A 756 14.41 1.37 -2.47
CA ILE A 756 15.15 0.17 -2.00
C ILE A 756 14.95 -1.02 -2.95
N SER A 757 13.76 -1.19 -3.51
CA SER A 757 13.43 -2.27 -4.44
C SER A 757 14.11 -2.09 -5.81
N LEU A 758 14.17 -0.85 -6.32
CA LEU A 758 14.83 -0.51 -7.57
C LEU A 758 16.36 -0.67 -7.50
N GLU A 759 16.96 -0.42 -6.33
CA GLU A 759 18.39 -0.68 -6.10
C GLU A 759 18.73 -2.18 -6.07
N LYS A 760 17.84 -3.02 -5.51
CA LYS A 760 18.02 -4.48 -5.52
C LYS A 760 17.82 -5.08 -6.92
N ILE A 761 16.82 -4.61 -7.66
CA ILE A 761 16.51 -5.10 -9.01
C ILE A 761 17.62 -4.73 -10.00
N LYS A 762 18.23 -3.54 -9.90
CA LYS A 762 19.40 -3.18 -10.72
C LYS A 762 20.59 -4.14 -10.59
N ARG A 763 20.76 -4.80 -9.44
CA ARG A 763 21.83 -5.80 -9.24
C ARG A 763 21.51 -7.17 -9.82
N ASN A 764 20.22 -7.53 -9.96
CA ASN A 764 19.79 -8.84 -10.47
C ASN A 764 19.54 -8.89 -11.99
N PHE A 765 19.45 -7.74 -12.66
CA PHE A 765 19.20 -7.66 -14.11
C PHE A 765 20.33 -8.25 -14.97
N ASP A 766 21.56 -8.34 -14.43
CA ASP A 766 22.70 -8.93 -15.14
C ASP A 766 22.72 -10.47 -15.07
N GLU A 767 21.94 -11.11 -14.17
CA GLU A 767 21.98 -12.57 -13.95
C GLU A 767 20.73 -13.33 -14.47
N MET A 768 19.57 -12.67 -14.66
CA MET A 768 18.28 -13.36 -14.92
C MET A 768 17.86 -13.55 -16.40
N ARG A 769 18.77 -13.50 -17.39
CA ARG A 769 18.46 -13.87 -18.79
C ARG A 769 18.52 -15.39 -19.04
N SER A 770 18.03 -16.21 -18.11
CA SER A 770 18.01 -17.67 -18.22
C SER A 770 16.65 -18.20 -18.70
N THR A 771 16.52 -18.34 -20.02
CA THR A 771 15.84 -19.37 -20.87
C THR A 771 14.60 -20.18 -20.42
N ASN A 772 13.94 -19.97 -19.27
CA ASN A 772 12.78 -20.79 -18.86
C ASN A 772 11.52 -19.97 -18.59
N VAL A 773 10.86 -19.50 -19.66
CA VAL A 773 9.60 -18.73 -19.63
C VAL A 773 8.35 -19.61 -19.39
N ALA A 774 8.48 -20.93 -19.32
CA ALA A 774 7.33 -21.84 -19.37
C ALA A 774 6.54 -22.06 -18.04
N LYS A 775 6.74 -21.28 -16.97
CA LYS A 775 6.09 -21.56 -15.66
C LYS A 775 5.34 -20.41 -14.98
N HIS A 776 5.17 -19.24 -15.61
CA HIS A 776 4.39 -18.17 -14.99
C HIS A 776 2.90 -18.35 -15.28
N GLN A 777 2.21 -19.09 -14.39
CA GLN A 777 0.75 -19.18 -14.40
C GLN A 777 0.15 -17.83 -13.99
N TRP A 778 -0.43 -17.16 -14.99
CA TRP A 778 -1.01 -15.83 -14.92
C TRP A 778 -2.35 -15.76 -14.14
N ASN A 779 -2.75 -16.86 -13.48
CA ASN A 779 -3.99 -16.92 -12.70
C ASN A 779 -3.86 -16.25 -11.33
N SER A 780 -2.64 -15.92 -10.91
CA SER A 780 -2.36 -15.20 -9.68
C SER A 780 -1.52 -13.97 -10.00
N VAL A 781 -2.13 -12.78 -9.91
CA VAL A 781 -1.36 -11.55 -9.63
C VAL A 781 -0.56 -11.86 -8.37
N PRO A 782 0.77 -11.66 -8.33
CA PRO A 782 1.51 -11.80 -7.09
C PRO A 782 0.84 -10.88 -6.08
N GLU A 783 0.28 -11.47 -5.02
CA GLU A 783 -0.07 -10.71 -3.81
C GLU A 783 1.26 -10.19 -3.28
N LEU A 784 1.69 -9.03 -3.80
CA LEU A 784 2.77 -8.28 -3.19
C LEU A 784 2.33 -8.11 -1.74
N PRO A 785 3.15 -8.51 -0.74
CA PRO A 785 2.86 -8.22 0.65
C PRO A 785 3.07 -6.72 0.80
N ILE A 786 2.09 -5.94 0.35
CA ILE A 786 2.09 -4.51 0.58
C ILE A 786 1.89 -4.40 2.09
N ASN A 787 2.85 -3.79 2.79
CA ASN A 787 2.75 -3.55 4.22
C ASN A 787 1.49 -2.73 4.49
N SER A 788 0.38 -3.42 4.77
CA SER A 788 -0.92 -2.81 5.02
C SER A 788 -0.87 -2.18 6.40
N GLU A 789 -1.06 -0.87 6.48
CA GLU A 789 -1.39 -0.25 7.76
C GLU A 789 -2.79 -0.72 8.17
N SER A 790 -2.98 -0.97 9.47
CA SER A 790 -4.26 -1.39 10.01
C SER A 790 -4.69 -0.42 11.10
N LEU A 791 -5.94 0.02 11.03
CA LEU A 791 -6.55 0.78 12.11
C LEU A 791 -6.99 -0.24 13.17
N ASN A 792 -6.24 -0.28 14.27
CA ASN A 792 -6.47 -1.22 15.37
C ASN A 792 -7.34 -0.57 16.44
N PHE A 793 -8.48 -1.19 16.71
CA PHE A 793 -9.44 -0.77 17.70
C PHE A 793 -9.66 -1.84 18.77
N GLN A 794 -9.93 -1.40 19.99
CA GLN A 794 -10.34 -2.28 21.09
C GLN A 794 -11.83 -2.08 21.36
N VAL A 795 -12.64 -3.08 21.03
CA VAL A 795 -14.08 -3.09 21.29
C VAL A 795 -14.31 -3.55 22.72
N ILE A 796 -15.01 -2.74 23.51
CA ILE A 796 -15.41 -3.04 24.90
C ILE A 796 -16.89 -3.44 24.97
N GLU A 797 -17.29 -4.02 26.10
CA GLU A 797 -18.68 -4.39 26.37
C GLU A 797 -19.60 -3.16 26.32
N LYS A 798 -20.90 -3.43 26.07
CA LYS A 798 -21.95 -2.41 26.02
C LYS A 798 -21.90 -1.50 27.26
N GLN A 799 -21.98 -0.20 27.05
CA GLN A 799 -21.89 0.83 28.11
C GLN A 799 -23.21 1.58 28.27
N PRO A 800 -23.55 2.06 29.48
CA PRO A 800 -24.77 2.79 29.73
C PRO A 800 -24.71 4.17 29.07
N LYS A 801 -25.84 4.64 28.54
CA LYS A 801 -25.95 5.95 27.89
C LYS A 801 -27.00 6.78 28.62
N LEU A 802 -26.54 7.83 29.31
CA LEU A 802 -27.40 8.78 30.00
C LEU A 802 -27.63 10.01 29.13
N ILE A 803 -28.85 10.54 29.17
CA ILE A 803 -29.22 11.84 28.59
C ILE A 803 -29.92 12.72 29.64
N VAL A 804 -29.90 14.04 29.45
CA VAL A 804 -30.72 14.96 30.24
C VAL A 804 -32.06 15.12 29.53
N SER A 805 -33.14 14.64 30.14
CA SER A 805 -34.50 14.70 29.59
C SER A 805 -35.21 16.03 29.88
N SER A 806 -34.92 16.67 31.02
CA SER A 806 -35.50 17.97 31.37
C SER A 806 -34.61 18.79 32.32
N ARG A 807 -34.80 20.11 32.34
CA ARG A 807 -34.08 21.06 33.20
C ARG A 807 -35.08 22.06 33.80
N LYS A 808 -35.08 22.24 35.12
CA LYS A 808 -35.89 23.25 35.84
C LYS A 808 -34.98 24.06 36.75
N PHE A 809 -35.22 25.37 36.83
CA PHE A 809 -34.41 26.31 37.61
C PHE A 809 -35.31 27.04 38.61
N SER A 810 -34.87 27.20 39.86
CA SER A 810 -35.64 27.96 40.86
C SER A 810 -35.61 29.47 40.60
N ILE A 811 -34.55 29.98 39.95
CA ILE A 811 -34.38 31.39 39.60
C ILE A 811 -34.33 31.52 38.07
N ASN A 812 -35.23 32.34 37.51
CA ASN A 812 -35.29 32.60 36.07
C ASN A 812 -33.93 33.16 35.58
N ASN A 813 -33.40 32.54 34.52
CA ASN A 813 -32.16 32.92 33.82
C ASN A 813 -30.84 32.84 34.61
N LEU A 814 -30.78 32.12 35.75
CA LEU A 814 -29.53 31.94 36.53
C LEU A 814 -28.82 33.27 36.87
N ASN A 815 -29.61 34.35 37.03
CA ASN A 815 -29.13 35.68 37.39
C ASN A 815 -28.95 35.78 38.90
N LEU A 816 -27.80 35.33 39.39
CA LEU A 816 -27.46 35.31 40.81
C LEU A 816 -26.65 36.56 41.19
N ALA A 817 -26.83 37.02 42.42
CA ALA A 817 -25.94 37.99 43.03
C ALA A 817 -24.71 37.31 43.63
N GLU A 818 -23.61 38.05 43.82
CA GLU A 818 -22.44 37.52 44.52
C GLU A 818 -22.83 36.96 45.90
N TYR A 819 -22.49 35.69 46.12
CA TYR A 819 -22.80 34.85 47.29
C TYR A 819 -24.29 34.59 47.56
N GLU A 820 -25.16 34.74 46.54
CA GLU A 820 -26.54 34.25 46.61
C GLU A 820 -26.60 32.73 46.39
N THR A 821 -27.61 32.09 47.01
CA THR A 821 -27.88 30.66 46.86
C THR A 821 -29.02 30.41 45.87
N GLY A 822 -28.89 29.41 45.01
CA GLY A 822 -29.89 28.99 44.03
C GLY A 822 -30.01 27.47 43.92
N GLU A 823 -31.05 26.97 43.25
CA GLU A 823 -31.32 25.53 43.11
C GLU A 823 -31.61 25.15 41.64
N LEU A 824 -30.94 24.10 41.17
CA LEU A 824 -31.08 23.52 39.82
C LEU A 824 -31.64 22.11 39.93
N ILE A 825 -32.64 21.77 39.12
CA ILE A 825 -33.25 20.44 39.08
C ILE A 825 -33.05 19.85 37.68
N TYR A 826 -32.33 18.73 37.59
CA TYR A 826 -32.08 18.00 36.35
C TYR A 826 -32.79 16.65 36.36
N THR A 827 -33.50 16.29 35.29
CA THR A 827 -34.05 14.95 35.11
C THR A 827 -33.17 14.15 34.15
N ILE A 828 -32.46 13.13 34.64
CA ILE A 828 -31.63 12.25 33.81
C ILE A 828 -32.37 10.96 33.45
N GLU A 829 -32.11 10.44 32.25
CA GLU A 829 -32.73 9.23 31.71
C GLU A 829 -31.67 8.27 31.16
N ASN A 830 -31.77 6.97 31.48
CA ASN A 830 -30.94 5.93 30.87
C ASN A 830 -31.60 5.42 29.58
N VAL A 831 -31.09 5.81 28.42
CA VAL A 831 -31.63 5.41 27.10
C VAL A 831 -30.99 4.14 26.54
N SER A 832 -30.05 3.54 27.27
CA SER A 832 -29.39 2.30 26.86
C SER A 832 -30.12 1.06 27.36
N ASN A 833 -29.87 -0.07 26.72
CA ASN A 833 -30.35 -1.39 27.17
C ASN A 833 -29.50 -1.98 28.32
N THR A 834 -28.57 -1.20 28.89
CA THR A 834 -27.65 -1.62 29.96
C THR A 834 -27.90 -0.81 31.22
N LYS A 835 -27.96 -1.49 32.37
CA LYS A 835 -28.11 -0.85 33.68
C LYS A 835 -26.88 -0.01 34.02
N ALA A 836 -27.08 1.24 34.44
CA ALA A 836 -26.02 2.07 35.00
C ALA A 836 -25.92 1.77 36.50
N THR A 837 -24.94 0.95 36.92
CA THR A 837 -24.83 0.49 38.30
C THR A 837 -24.28 1.55 39.25
N HIS A 838 -23.40 2.41 38.73
CA HIS A 838 -22.77 3.48 39.51
C HIS A 838 -22.85 4.78 38.71
N VAL A 839 -23.67 5.70 39.20
CA VAL A 839 -23.77 7.06 38.70
C VAL A 839 -23.24 8.01 39.75
N ARG A 840 -22.21 8.77 39.39
CA ARG A 840 -21.58 9.79 40.24
C ARG A 840 -21.69 11.14 39.56
N ILE A 841 -21.92 12.18 40.35
CA ILE A 841 -22.01 13.55 39.86
C ILE A 841 -20.81 14.30 40.40
N SER A 842 -20.10 14.95 39.50
CA SER A 842 -19.00 15.84 39.84
C SER A 842 -19.16 17.17 39.12
N PHE A 843 -18.44 18.17 39.59
CA PHE A 843 -18.50 19.52 39.06
C PHE A 843 -17.12 19.98 38.63
N GLU A 844 -17.04 20.57 37.44
CA GLU A 844 -15.88 21.30 36.96
C GLU A 844 -16.28 22.77 36.86
N ASP A 845 -15.94 23.60 37.84
CA ASP A 845 -16.21 25.03 37.83
C ASP A 845 -14.94 25.87 37.66
N ASN A 846 -15.13 27.12 37.23
CA ASN A 846 -14.00 28.04 37.05
C ASN A 846 -13.34 28.41 38.39
N ALA A 847 -14.11 28.50 39.48
CA ALA A 847 -13.56 28.80 40.80
C ALA A 847 -12.59 27.71 41.29
N SER A 848 -12.93 26.42 41.17
CA SER A 848 -12.01 25.32 41.49
C SER A 848 -10.78 25.31 40.61
N LYS A 849 -10.91 25.66 39.32
CA LYS A 849 -9.76 25.72 38.39
C LYS A 849 -8.79 26.85 38.75
N VAL A 850 -9.31 28.04 39.06
CA VAL A 850 -8.50 29.18 39.51
C VAL A 850 -7.82 28.85 40.84
N TYR A 851 -8.53 28.20 41.76
CA TYR A 851 -7.95 27.67 42.99
C TYR A 851 -6.82 26.66 42.73
N GLN A 852 -7.01 25.70 41.82
CA GLN A 852 -5.99 24.72 41.44
C GLN A 852 -4.76 25.37 40.78
N GLN A 853 -4.97 26.42 39.97
CA GLN A 853 -3.89 27.21 39.37
C GLN A 853 -3.12 28.01 40.43
N LEU A 854 -3.81 28.74 41.31
CA LEU A 854 -3.18 29.50 42.40
C LEU A 854 -2.47 28.60 43.43
N LYS A 855 -2.96 27.37 43.62
CA LYS A 855 -2.27 26.35 44.42
C LYS A 855 -0.93 25.91 43.80
N SER A 856 -0.77 26.05 42.48
CA SER A 856 0.47 25.76 41.77
C SER A 856 1.46 26.93 41.77
N ASP A 857 1.00 28.14 42.10
CA ASP A 857 1.84 29.33 42.19
C ASP A 857 2.73 29.32 43.43
N LYS A 858 4.04 29.39 43.20
CA LYS A 858 5.05 29.38 44.28
C LYS A 858 5.15 30.70 45.06
N ASN A 859 4.38 31.73 44.73
CA ASN A 859 4.49 33.06 45.34
C ASN A 859 3.36 33.38 46.33
N ILE A 860 2.40 32.47 46.53
CA ILE A 860 1.26 32.70 47.43
C ILE A 860 1.70 32.64 48.91
N THR A 861 1.22 33.58 49.71
CA THR A 861 1.45 33.61 51.16
C THR A 861 0.45 32.70 51.88
N ALA A 862 0.84 32.20 53.06
CA ALA A 862 0.07 31.19 53.79
C ALA A 862 -1.31 31.68 54.26
N ASP A 863 -1.45 32.97 54.56
CA ASP A 863 -2.72 33.64 54.89
C ASP A 863 -3.72 33.62 53.73
N VAL A 864 -3.27 34.00 52.53
CA VAL A 864 -4.10 34.01 51.31
C VAL A 864 -4.50 32.59 50.89
N LEU A 865 -3.57 31.63 51.00
CA LEU A 865 -3.85 30.24 50.67
C LEU A 865 -4.84 29.59 51.64
N TYR A 866 -4.76 29.90 52.94
CA TYR A 866 -5.73 29.44 53.92
C TYR A 866 -7.13 30.01 53.67
N GLU A 867 -7.24 31.31 53.37
CA GLU A 867 -8.53 31.94 53.07
C GLU A 867 -9.22 31.29 51.85
N LEU A 868 -8.47 31.02 50.79
CA LEU A 868 -8.97 30.33 49.60
C LEU A 868 -9.36 28.85 49.88
N GLN A 869 -8.58 28.14 50.69
CA GLN A 869 -8.90 26.77 51.11
C GLN A 869 -10.19 26.70 51.93
N GLN A 870 -10.32 27.63 52.87
CA GLN A 870 -11.46 27.69 53.76
C GLN A 870 -12.73 28.09 52.99
N GLU A 871 -12.62 29.00 52.02
CA GLU A 871 -13.74 29.38 51.14
C GLU A 871 -14.22 28.21 50.28
N GLU A 872 -13.31 27.40 49.73
CA GLU A 872 -13.68 26.22 48.94
C GLU A 872 -14.28 25.09 49.78
N TYR A 873 -13.81 24.92 51.02
CA TYR A 873 -14.34 23.91 51.93
C TYR A 873 -15.69 24.29 52.57
N GLN A 874 -15.86 25.56 52.97
CA GLN A 874 -17.07 26.02 53.66
C GLN A 874 -18.20 26.38 52.70
N MET A 875 -17.90 26.76 51.46
CA MET A 875 -18.90 27.20 50.48
C MET A 875 -18.57 26.66 49.08
N PRO A 876 -18.82 25.38 48.75
CA PRO A 876 -18.63 24.88 47.39
C PRO A 876 -19.61 25.56 46.41
N THR A 877 -19.16 25.90 45.19
CA THR A 877 -20.01 26.55 44.17
C THR A 877 -21.21 25.69 43.79
N PHE A 878 -21.04 24.37 43.77
CA PHE A 878 -22.08 23.39 43.43
C PHE A 878 -22.11 22.27 44.47
N GLU A 879 -23.29 21.92 44.95
CA GLU A 879 -23.50 20.84 45.92
C GLU A 879 -24.72 20.01 45.52
N VAL A 880 -24.60 18.68 45.50
CA VAL A 880 -25.74 17.79 45.22
C VAL A 880 -26.43 17.42 46.52
N LYS A 881 -27.75 17.62 46.60
CA LYS A 881 -28.55 17.21 47.77
C LYS A 881 -28.82 15.71 47.83
N ASN A 882 -28.89 15.04 46.68
CA ASN A 882 -29.19 13.62 46.59
C ASN A 882 -28.02 12.76 47.10
N GLU A 883 -28.34 11.65 47.75
CA GLU A 883 -27.35 10.63 48.12
C GLU A 883 -26.65 10.06 46.86
N GLN A 884 -25.33 9.95 46.94
CA GLN A 884 -24.48 9.39 45.89
C GLN A 884 -23.51 8.37 46.49
N PRO A 885 -23.10 7.35 45.71
CA PRO A 885 -23.49 7.01 44.34
C PRO A 885 -24.85 6.31 44.23
N PHE A 886 -25.48 6.30 43.06
CA PHE A 886 -26.77 5.62 42.84
C PHE A 886 -26.82 4.86 41.50
N SER A 887 -27.80 3.96 41.32
CA SER A 887 -28.00 3.18 40.07
C SER A 887 -29.26 3.58 39.30
N LEU A 888 -29.27 3.38 37.98
CA LEU A 888 -30.41 3.59 37.07
C LEU A 888 -30.65 2.40 36.14
N GLU A 889 -31.88 1.88 36.13
CA GLU A 889 -32.31 0.82 35.21
C GLU A 889 -32.49 1.35 33.77
N PRO A 890 -32.47 0.48 32.74
CA PRO A 890 -32.83 0.85 31.37
C PRO A 890 -34.20 1.54 31.30
N GLY A 891 -34.27 2.74 30.71
CA GLY A 891 -35.49 3.55 30.58
C GLY A 891 -35.90 4.33 31.83
N GLU A 892 -35.21 4.17 32.97
CA GLU A 892 -35.55 4.86 34.22
C GLU A 892 -35.17 6.36 34.16
N LYS A 893 -36.04 7.22 34.70
CA LYS A 893 -35.81 8.67 34.85
C LYS A 893 -35.64 9.05 36.32
N ARG A 894 -34.69 9.92 36.64
CA ARG A 894 -34.43 10.40 38.01
C ARG A 894 -34.16 11.89 38.07
N GLU A 895 -34.76 12.55 39.06
CA GLU A 895 -34.54 13.98 39.35
C GLU A 895 -33.36 14.19 40.31
N ILE A 896 -32.52 15.17 40.01
CA ILE A 896 -31.30 15.51 40.72
C ILE A 896 -31.34 16.99 41.07
N GLN A 897 -31.21 17.29 42.36
CA GLN A 897 -31.20 18.64 42.92
C GLN A 897 -29.76 19.07 43.21
N VAL A 898 -29.36 20.17 42.58
CA VAL A 898 -28.03 20.80 42.73
C VAL A 898 -28.21 22.20 43.28
N ASN A 899 -27.69 22.43 44.48
CA ASN A 899 -27.54 23.76 45.05
C ASN A 899 -26.37 24.50 44.40
N VAL A 900 -26.54 25.79 44.17
CA VAL A 900 -25.53 26.68 43.57
C VAL A 900 -25.26 27.86 44.49
N ILE A 901 -23.99 28.16 44.72
CA ILE A 901 -23.53 29.35 45.43
C ILE A 901 -22.72 30.22 44.45
N ALA A 902 -23.21 31.42 44.20
CA ALA A 902 -22.68 32.32 43.17
C ALA A 902 -21.41 33.08 43.61
N LYS A 903 -20.23 32.44 43.57
CA LYS A 903 -18.96 33.15 43.84
C LYS A 903 -18.58 34.11 42.70
N PRO A 904 -17.82 35.18 42.95
CA PRO A 904 -17.42 36.17 41.92
C PRO A 904 -16.70 35.58 40.68
N ILE A 905 -16.08 34.41 40.81
CA ILE A 905 -15.26 33.74 39.77
C ILE A 905 -16.05 32.61 39.06
N SER A 906 -17.27 32.29 39.52
CA SER A 906 -18.04 31.10 39.10
C SER A 906 -18.87 31.27 37.82
N GLY A 907 -18.50 32.17 36.90
CA GLY A 907 -19.32 32.50 35.72
C GLY A 907 -19.63 31.34 34.75
N GLU A 908 -18.80 30.30 34.72
CA GLU A 908 -19.06 29.08 33.96
C GLU A 908 -18.72 27.83 34.78
N GLY A 909 -19.56 26.81 34.64
CA GLY A 909 -19.40 25.51 35.28
C GLY A 909 -19.85 24.38 34.37
N THR A 910 -19.47 23.15 34.69
CA THR A 910 -19.92 21.96 33.97
C THR A 910 -20.27 20.88 34.98
N ILE A 911 -21.51 20.38 34.93
CA ILE A 911 -21.88 19.17 35.65
C ILE A 911 -21.42 17.98 34.83
N VAL A 912 -20.71 17.06 35.47
CA VAL A 912 -20.25 15.82 34.86
C VAL A 912 -21.01 14.67 35.51
N PHE A 913 -21.93 14.07 34.77
CA PHE A 913 -22.57 12.82 35.16
C PHE A 913 -21.69 11.67 34.66
N GLU A 914 -21.05 10.99 35.60
CA GLU A 914 -20.24 9.80 35.35
C GLU A 914 -21.13 8.56 35.52
N SER A 915 -21.16 7.69 34.52
CA SER A 915 -21.94 6.44 34.55
C SER A 915 -21.09 5.24 34.15
N SER A 916 -21.17 4.15 34.92
CA SER A 916 -20.45 2.91 34.65
C SER A 916 -21.31 1.66 34.93
N CYS A 917 -20.88 0.53 34.35
CA CYS A 917 -21.44 -0.81 34.61
C CYS A 917 -20.84 -1.52 35.83
N ARG A 918 -19.78 -0.96 36.44
CA ARG A 918 -19.01 -1.60 37.53
C ARG A 918 -18.68 -0.60 38.65
N SER A 919 -18.58 -1.08 39.88
CA SER A 919 -18.22 -0.28 41.05
C SER A 919 -16.73 0.08 41.09
N ASN A 920 -16.37 1.10 41.86
CA ASN A 920 -15.00 1.64 41.99
C ASN A 920 -13.95 0.63 42.51
N ASP A 921 -14.35 -0.55 42.99
CA ASP A 921 -13.46 -1.53 43.61
C ASP A 921 -12.71 -2.41 42.59
N GLU A 922 -13.11 -2.41 41.31
CA GLU A 922 -12.38 -3.15 40.27
C GLU A 922 -11.23 -2.31 39.68
N HIS A 923 -10.04 -2.91 39.65
CA HIS A 923 -8.86 -2.33 39.02
C HIS A 923 -9.02 -2.32 37.49
N ASN A 924 -9.61 -1.24 36.95
CA ASN A 924 -9.85 -0.86 35.54
C ASN A 924 -11.30 -1.07 35.07
N PHE A 925 -12.03 0.02 34.91
CA PHE A 925 -13.34 0.06 34.25
C PHE A 925 -13.45 1.29 33.36
N TYR A 926 -14.43 1.28 32.45
CA TYR A 926 -14.77 2.43 31.62
C TYR A 926 -16.00 3.13 32.18
N ALA A 927 -16.00 4.46 32.16
CA ALA A 927 -17.12 5.29 32.56
C ALA A 927 -17.46 6.30 31.46
N ARG A 928 -18.74 6.57 31.26
CA ARG A 928 -19.23 7.61 30.36
C ARG A 928 -19.47 8.89 31.11
N HIS A 929 -18.89 9.99 30.61
CA HIS A 929 -19.03 11.32 31.16
C HIS A 929 -19.97 12.14 30.27
N LEU A 930 -21.19 12.39 30.77
CA LEU A 930 -22.10 13.36 30.19
C LEU A 930 -21.78 14.73 30.81
N LYS A 931 -21.21 15.63 30.00
CA LYS A 931 -20.85 17.00 30.42
C LYS A 931 -21.98 17.96 30.07
N VAL A 932 -22.56 18.59 31.09
CA VAL A 932 -23.65 19.57 30.93
C VAL A 932 -23.12 20.95 31.32
N PRO A 933 -22.90 21.86 30.36
CA PRO A 933 -22.42 23.20 30.65
C PRO A 933 -23.50 24.04 31.34
N ILE A 934 -23.08 24.83 32.33
CA ILE A 934 -23.87 25.83 33.03
C ILE A 934 -23.18 27.18 32.85
N LYS A 935 -23.96 28.19 32.47
CA LYS A 935 -23.53 29.58 32.44
C LYS A 935 -24.27 30.36 33.53
N LEU A 936 -23.53 30.94 34.46
CA LEU A 936 -24.08 31.74 35.56
C LEU A 936 -23.90 33.22 35.25
N ASN A 937 -24.98 34.00 35.39
CA ASN A 937 -24.93 35.45 35.21
C ASN A 937 -24.81 36.10 36.59
N LEU A 938 -23.62 36.60 36.91
CA LEU A 938 -23.30 37.15 38.22
C LEU A 938 -23.49 38.67 38.26
N SER A 939 -24.13 39.18 39.31
CA SER A 939 -24.32 40.62 39.56
C SER A 939 -23.81 41.02 40.95
N LYS A 940 -23.13 42.17 41.05
CA LYS A 940 -22.74 42.74 42.36
C LYS A 940 -23.93 43.43 43.00
N ARG A 941 -24.19 43.15 44.29
CA ARG A 941 -25.25 43.82 45.08
C ARG A 941 -24.67 44.77 46.11
N ILE A 942 -24.03 44.26 47.17
CA ILE A 942 -23.39 45.08 48.20
C ILE A 942 -21.95 44.65 48.36
N THR A 943 -21.02 45.61 48.38
CA THR A 943 -19.60 45.37 48.65
C THR A 943 -19.13 46.22 49.81
N LEU A 944 -18.38 45.63 50.73
CA LEU A 944 -17.55 46.42 51.64
C LEU A 944 -16.43 47.06 50.79
N SER A 945 -16.42 48.39 50.71
CA SER A 945 -15.44 49.18 49.95
C SER A 945 -14.16 49.41 50.76
N ASN A 946 -14.30 49.63 52.07
CA ASN A 946 -13.17 49.85 52.96
C ASN A 946 -13.54 49.57 54.43
N TRP A 947 -12.52 49.32 55.25
CA TRP A 947 -12.66 49.29 56.70
C TRP A 947 -11.49 50.00 57.38
N SER A 948 -11.74 50.67 58.50
CA SER A 948 -10.68 51.31 59.27
C SER A 948 -10.96 51.29 60.76
N VAL A 949 -9.88 51.33 61.55
CA VAL A 949 -9.94 51.32 63.01
C VAL A 949 -9.40 52.65 63.52
N LEU A 950 -10.19 53.33 64.34
CA LEU A 950 -9.84 54.60 64.98
C LEU A 950 -9.82 54.44 66.51
N PRO A 951 -9.07 55.31 67.23
CA PRO A 951 -9.17 55.37 68.68
C PRO A 951 -10.59 55.75 69.15
N ASP A 952 -10.97 55.31 70.36
CA ASP A 952 -12.30 55.60 70.91
C ASP A 952 -12.55 57.10 71.09
N ILE A 953 -13.79 57.53 70.82
CA ILE A 953 -14.21 58.94 70.87
C ILE A 953 -14.10 59.48 72.30
N HIS A 954 -14.35 58.63 73.30
CA HIS A 954 -14.24 58.97 74.72
C HIS A 954 -12.81 58.85 75.27
N LYS A 955 -11.83 58.54 74.41
CA LYS A 955 -10.43 58.25 74.79
C LYS A 955 -10.30 57.10 75.80
N ASP A 956 -11.27 56.20 75.87
CA ASP A 956 -11.16 55.00 76.71
C ASP A 956 -10.14 54.04 76.08
N PRO A 957 -9.07 53.67 76.81
CA PRO A 957 -8.06 52.76 76.29
C PRO A 957 -8.58 51.34 76.02
N ASN A 958 -9.74 50.96 76.55
CA ASN A 958 -10.32 49.62 76.38
C ASN A 958 -11.13 49.44 75.09
N TYR A 959 -11.50 50.54 74.42
CA TYR A 959 -12.36 50.51 73.23
C TYR A 959 -11.65 51.09 72.00
N CYS A 960 -12.18 50.77 70.82
CA CYS A 960 -11.81 51.34 69.53
C CYS A 960 -13.07 51.49 68.66
N MET A 961 -12.98 52.32 67.62
CA MET A 961 -14.07 52.51 66.65
C MET A 961 -13.73 51.78 65.35
N LEU A 962 -14.58 50.87 64.89
CA LEU A 962 -14.50 50.24 63.59
C LEU A 962 -15.45 50.93 62.62
N LEU A 963 -14.91 51.38 61.49
CA LEU A 963 -15.66 51.95 60.39
C LEU A 963 -15.75 50.91 59.28
N LEU A 964 -16.98 50.61 58.84
CA LEU A 964 -17.25 49.69 57.73
C LEU A 964 -18.01 50.44 56.63
N ASP A 965 -17.40 50.59 55.47
CA ASP A 965 -17.96 51.32 54.34
C ASP A 965 -18.58 50.36 53.32
N PHE A 966 -19.91 50.37 53.18
CA PHE A 966 -20.64 49.50 52.25
C PHE A 966 -21.20 50.29 51.06
N TYR A 967 -20.84 49.87 49.85
CA TYR A 967 -21.39 50.40 48.60
C TYR A 967 -22.50 49.50 48.06
N ASN A 968 -23.64 50.10 47.70
CA ASN A 968 -24.72 49.41 47.01
C ASN A 968 -24.58 49.55 45.48
N HIS A 969 -24.22 48.45 44.81
CA HIS A 969 -24.13 48.34 43.35
C HIS A 969 -25.49 48.16 42.66
N HIS A 970 -26.56 47.83 43.39
CA HIS A 970 -27.90 47.61 42.84
C HIS A 970 -28.61 48.93 42.49
N SER A 971 -29.65 48.85 41.65
CA SER A 971 -30.50 49.98 41.29
C SER A 971 -31.49 50.37 42.38
N ASP A 972 -31.74 49.46 43.33
CA ASP A 972 -32.70 49.64 44.41
C ASP A 972 -32.01 49.74 45.76
N SER A 973 -32.70 50.31 46.75
CA SER A 973 -32.24 50.29 48.13
C SER A 973 -32.11 48.86 48.64
N LEU A 974 -31.03 48.59 49.38
CA LEU A 974 -30.83 47.30 50.04
C LEU A 974 -30.56 47.51 51.53
N LYS A 975 -31.13 46.65 52.37
CA LYS A 975 -30.95 46.70 53.82
C LYS A 975 -29.68 45.92 54.19
N VAL A 976 -28.68 46.61 54.72
CA VAL A 976 -27.47 45.99 55.28
C VAL A 976 -27.69 45.72 56.77
N LEU A 977 -27.35 44.52 57.20
CA LEU A 977 -27.45 44.01 58.56
C LEU A 977 -26.06 43.61 59.05
N ILE A 978 -25.60 44.21 60.15
CA ILE A 978 -24.34 43.84 60.80
C ILE A 978 -24.67 43.18 62.13
N LYS A 979 -24.17 41.95 62.31
CA LYS A 979 -24.37 41.14 63.51
C LYS A 979 -23.07 41.05 64.28
N GLU A 980 -23.06 41.53 65.51
CA GLU A 980 -21.96 41.33 66.46
C GLU A 980 -22.25 40.13 67.37
N LYS A 981 -21.30 39.19 67.46
CA LYS A 981 -21.48 37.90 68.14
C LYS A 981 -21.46 38.00 69.66
N GLU A 982 -20.72 38.94 70.25
CA GLU A 982 -20.58 39.07 71.72
C GLU A 982 -21.77 39.78 72.38
N THR A 983 -22.41 40.72 71.68
CA THR A 983 -23.52 41.54 72.20
C THR A 983 -24.89 41.13 71.66
N GLU A 984 -24.93 40.22 70.68
CA GLU A 984 -26.10 39.89 69.83
C GLU A 984 -26.78 41.12 69.20
N SER A 985 -26.11 42.27 69.20
CA SER A 985 -26.65 43.49 68.63
C SER A 985 -26.66 43.41 67.09
N ILE A 986 -27.78 43.81 66.50
CA ILE A 986 -27.95 43.88 65.04
C ILE A 986 -28.11 45.35 64.66
N GLU A 987 -27.07 45.93 64.07
CA GLU A 987 -27.20 47.23 63.42
C GLU A 987 -27.75 47.03 62.00
N SER A 988 -28.82 47.74 61.67
CA SER A 988 -29.41 47.65 60.33
C SER A 988 -29.62 49.03 59.71
N LYS A 989 -29.27 49.17 58.44
CA LYS A 989 -29.52 50.39 57.69
C LYS A 989 -29.82 50.12 56.22
N LEU A 990 -30.73 50.91 55.68
CA LEU A 990 -31.03 50.93 54.26
C LEU A 990 -29.97 51.75 53.51
N VAL A 991 -29.22 51.10 52.63
CA VAL A 991 -28.21 51.73 51.78
C VAL A 991 -28.83 52.11 50.44
N LYS A 992 -28.79 53.41 50.11
CA LYS A 992 -29.36 53.95 48.88
C LYS A 992 -28.67 53.36 47.63
N PRO A 993 -29.38 53.27 46.50
CA PRO A 993 -28.78 52.75 45.27
C PRO A 993 -27.59 53.59 44.82
N LYS A 994 -26.53 52.92 44.36
CA LYS A 994 -25.29 53.53 43.86
C LYS A 994 -24.59 54.48 44.86
N ALA A 995 -24.81 54.28 46.16
CA ALA A 995 -24.22 55.09 47.22
C ALA A 995 -23.48 54.25 48.26
N ASP A 996 -22.52 54.88 48.92
CA ASP A 996 -21.81 54.36 50.09
C ASP A 996 -22.56 54.66 51.38
N HIS A 997 -22.47 53.75 52.35
CA HIS A 997 -22.89 54.00 53.72
C HIS A 997 -21.86 53.45 54.72
N ILE A 998 -21.40 54.33 55.61
CA ILE A 998 -20.41 54.02 56.63
C ILE A 998 -21.11 53.68 57.94
N PHE A 999 -20.88 52.47 58.44
CA PHE A 999 -21.28 52.04 59.77
C PHE A 999 -20.16 52.35 60.78
N PHE A 1000 -20.55 52.80 61.97
CA PHE A 1000 -19.64 53.15 63.06
C PHE A 1000 -19.91 52.23 64.25
N LEU A 1001 -19.04 51.26 64.46
CA LEU A 1001 -19.16 50.26 65.52
C LEU A 1001 -18.14 50.55 66.62
N ARG A 1002 -18.59 50.69 67.86
CA ARG A 1002 -17.69 50.83 69.01
C ARG A 1002 -17.36 49.43 69.54
N LEU A 1003 -16.13 48.96 69.32
CA LEU A 1003 -15.69 47.62 69.67
C LEU A 1003 -14.74 47.62 70.87
N ALA A 1004 -14.87 46.62 71.74
CA ALA A 1004 -13.87 46.34 72.76
C ALA A 1004 -12.57 45.88 72.11
N ARG A 1005 -11.42 46.38 72.58
CA ARG A 1005 -10.11 45.92 72.11
C ARG A 1005 -9.86 44.49 72.54
N PHE A 1006 -9.34 43.67 71.63
CA PHE A 1006 -9.10 42.25 71.84
C PHE A 1006 -7.96 42.00 72.81
N ARG A 1007 -8.14 40.99 73.68
CA ARG A 1007 -7.13 40.48 74.62
C ARG A 1007 -6.63 39.12 74.13
N ILE A 1008 -5.67 39.14 73.22
CA ILE A 1008 -5.08 37.93 72.64
C ILE A 1008 -3.68 37.73 73.24
N SER A 1009 -3.33 36.52 73.65
CA SER A 1009 -2.01 36.21 74.20
C SER A 1009 -0.92 36.26 73.13
N GLU A 1010 0.34 36.53 73.50
CA GLU A 1010 1.46 36.48 72.53
C GLU A 1010 1.69 35.06 71.98
N GLU A 1011 1.32 34.02 72.73
CA GLU A 1011 1.36 32.63 72.28
C GLU A 1011 0.38 32.37 71.13
N GLU A 1012 -0.85 32.90 71.21
CA GLU A 1012 -1.84 32.78 70.15
C GLU A 1012 -1.46 33.58 68.91
N LEU A 1013 -0.96 34.80 69.09
CA LEU A 1013 -0.50 35.66 68.00
C LEU A 1013 0.73 35.13 67.25
N SER A 1014 1.45 34.14 67.82
CA SER A 1014 2.65 33.54 67.23
C SER A 1014 2.43 32.15 66.61
N LYS A 1015 1.23 31.55 66.77
CA LYS A 1015 0.83 30.27 66.17
C LYS A 1015 0.99 30.28 64.64
N ASP A 1016 1.40 29.14 64.07
CA ASP A 1016 1.46 28.96 62.61
C ASP A 1016 0.06 28.93 61.99
N ILE A 1017 -0.05 29.40 60.75
CA ILE A 1017 -1.30 29.42 59.98
C ILE A 1017 -1.65 27.97 59.58
N PRO A 1018 -2.85 27.45 59.91
CA PRO A 1018 -3.24 26.07 59.61
C PRO A 1018 -3.37 25.82 58.09
N ASN A 1019 -3.25 24.55 57.68
CA ASN A 1019 -3.45 24.10 56.29
C ASN A 1019 -4.57 23.05 56.27
N LEU A 1020 -5.63 23.31 55.51
CA LEU A 1020 -6.85 22.48 55.47
C LEU A 1020 -6.73 21.29 54.50
N SER A 1021 -5.60 21.11 53.81
CA SER A 1021 -5.37 19.99 52.89
C SER A 1021 -4.42 18.95 53.48
N SER A 1022 -4.73 17.66 53.33
CA SER A 1022 -3.94 16.51 53.80
C SER A 1022 -2.59 16.30 53.10
N LYS A 1023 -2.22 17.19 52.15
CA LYS A 1023 -0.93 17.15 51.44
C LYS A 1023 0.02 18.22 52.02
N GLN A 1024 1.21 17.76 52.40
CA GLN A 1024 2.28 18.55 52.99
C GLN A 1024 2.64 19.74 52.08
N PHE A 1025 2.49 20.97 52.59
CA PHE A 1025 2.87 22.18 51.89
C PHE A 1025 4.39 22.37 51.98
N VAL A 1026 5.07 22.45 50.83
CA VAL A 1026 6.50 22.79 50.79
C VAL A 1026 6.60 24.31 50.79
N LEU A 1027 7.20 24.87 51.84
CA LEU A 1027 7.43 26.32 52.00
C LEU A 1027 8.02 26.93 50.73
N SER A 1028 7.28 27.88 50.17
CA SER A 1028 7.64 28.66 48.98
C SER A 1028 8.81 29.62 49.23
N GLU A 1029 9.66 29.81 48.23
CA GLU A 1029 10.81 30.74 48.22
C GLU A 1029 10.43 32.22 48.47
N GLY A 1030 9.13 32.57 48.40
CA GLY A 1030 8.60 33.92 48.68
C GLY A 1030 8.71 34.38 50.15
N MET A 1031 9.07 33.48 51.07
CA MET A 1031 9.33 33.77 52.50
C MET A 1031 10.74 34.31 52.80
N LYS A 1032 11.46 34.90 51.83
CA LYS A 1032 12.72 35.66 52.10
C LYS A 1032 12.45 37.05 52.69
N LYS A 1033 11.58 37.16 53.69
CA LYS A 1033 11.30 38.41 54.41
C LYS A 1033 11.74 38.28 55.86
N SER A 1034 12.27 39.36 56.43
CA SER A 1034 12.84 39.41 57.78
C SER A 1034 11.92 38.76 58.83
N LEU A 1035 12.49 38.22 59.90
CA LEU A 1035 11.77 37.56 61.00
C LEU A 1035 10.61 38.42 61.56
N LYS A 1036 10.78 39.76 61.53
CA LYS A 1036 9.76 40.76 61.87
C LYS A 1036 8.53 40.73 60.96
N ASN A 1037 8.72 40.53 59.65
CA ASN A 1037 7.63 40.50 58.67
C ASN A 1037 6.77 39.24 58.80
N ILE A 1038 7.38 38.10 59.15
CA ILE A 1038 6.65 36.84 59.40
C ILE A 1038 5.79 36.97 60.66
N GLN A 1039 6.35 37.55 61.73
CA GLN A 1039 5.60 37.82 62.96
C GLN A 1039 4.45 38.82 62.74
N ALA A 1040 4.67 39.89 61.97
CA ALA A 1040 3.62 40.83 61.61
C ALA A 1040 2.51 40.19 60.76
N LEU A 1041 2.85 39.27 59.85
CA LEU A 1041 1.87 38.52 59.05
C LEU A 1041 1.02 37.60 59.92
N LYS A 1042 1.63 36.82 60.83
CA LYS A 1042 0.90 35.96 61.77
C LYS A 1042 -0.03 36.77 62.69
N ARG A 1043 0.46 37.89 63.24
CA ARG A 1043 -0.32 38.79 64.10
C ARG A 1043 -1.55 39.31 63.35
N ARG A 1044 -1.38 39.86 62.15
CA ARG A 1044 -2.49 40.35 61.31
C ARG A 1044 -3.50 39.25 60.99
N PHE A 1045 -3.03 38.05 60.66
CA PHE A 1045 -3.90 36.91 60.35
C PHE A 1045 -4.81 36.55 61.54
N TRP A 1046 -4.24 36.32 62.73
CA TRP A 1046 -5.01 35.91 63.90
C TRP A 1046 -5.96 37.00 64.40
N VAL A 1047 -5.53 38.27 64.39
CA VAL A 1047 -6.42 39.41 64.72
C VAL A 1047 -7.56 39.54 63.71
N LYS A 1048 -7.29 39.33 62.42
CA LYS A 1048 -8.32 39.34 61.37
C LYS A 1048 -9.32 38.19 61.53
N GLN A 1049 -8.86 36.98 61.82
CA GLN A 1049 -9.75 35.83 62.05
C GLN A 1049 -10.67 36.09 63.24
N HIS A 1050 -10.13 36.61 64.34
CA HIS A 1050 -10.93 36.95 65.51
C HIS A 1050 -11.97 38.05 65.19
N LEU A 1051 -11.59 39.09 64.44
CA LEU A 1051 -12.52 40.14 63.98
C LEU A 1051 -13.66 39.59 63.12
N LEU A 1052 -13.36 38.66 62.20
CA LEU A 1052 -14.35 38.03 61.30
C LEU A 1052 -15.26 37.02 62.02
N GLU A 1053 -14.81 36.45 63.13
CA GLU A 1053 -15.65 35.64 64.03
C GLU A 1053 -16.61 36.51 64.84
N THR A 1054 -16.19 37.71 65.21
CA THR A 1054 -16.99 38.65 66.02
C THR A 1054 -18.04 39.38 65.18
N ILE A 1055 -17.74 39.75 63.93
CA ILE A 1055 -18.64 40.59 63.10
C ILE A 1055 -18.96 39.92 61.77
N GLN A 1056 -20.26 39.81 61.47
CA GLN A 1056 -20.77 39.32 60.18
C GLN A 1056 -21.75 40.33 59.57
N ALA A 1057 -21.72 40.46 58.24
CA ALA A 1057 -22.60 41.37 57.52
C ALA A 1057 -23.46 40.62 56.49
N PHE A 1058 -24.73 41.00 56.38
CA PHE A 1058 -25.72 40.44 55.47
C PHE A 1058 -26.45 41.57 54.75
N TRP A 1059 -27.06 41.25 53.60
CA TRP A 1059 -27.93 42.14 52.87
C TRP A 1059 -29.27 41.48 52.58
N GLU A 1060 -30.34 42.27 52.62
CA GLU A 1060 -31.70 41.86 52.31
C GLU A 1060 -32.32 42.85 51.31
N SER A 1061 -33.07 42.31 50.36
CA SER A 1061 -33.93 43.08 49.45
C SER A 1061 -35.19 43.57 50.17
N ASP A 1062 -35.78 44.67 49.72
CA ASP A 1062 -36.99 45.25 50.33
C ASP A 1062 -38.18 44.26 50.38
N ASP A 1063 -38.27 43.33 49.41
CA ASP A 1063 -39.31 42.27 49.35
C ASP A 1063 -39.00 41.01 50.19
N GLN A 1064 -37.88 40.95 50.91
CA GLN A 1064 -37.39 39.78 51.69
C GLN A 1064 -37.13 38.47 50.90
N ASP A 1065 -37.50 38.38 49.63
CA ASP A 1065 -37.31 37.18 48.80
C ASP A 1065 -35.83 36.87 48.50
N ARG A 1066 -34.97 37.89 48.53
CA ARG A 1066 -33.54 37.77 48.21
C ARG A 1066 -32.70 38.31 49.34
N HIS A 1067 -31.76 37.50 49.79
CA HIS A 1067 -30.80 37.83 50.83
C HIS A 1067 -29.43 37.23 50.48
N GLY A 1068 -28.38 37.77 51.06
CA GLY A 1068 -27.04 37.24 50.89
C GLY A 1068 -26.07 37.73 51.95
N GLN A 1069 -24.96 37.02 52.11
CA GLN A 1069 -23.90 37.42 53.03
C GLN A 1069 -22.92 38.37 52.34
N VAL A 1070 -22.51 39.44 53.01
CA VAL A 1070 -21.45 40.33 52.51
C VAL A 1070 -20.09 39.78 52.94
N HIS A 1071 -19.26 39.40 51.96
CA HIS A 1071 -17.97 38.78 52.24
C HIS A 1071 -16.92 39.82 52.67
N MET A 1072 -16.54 39.82 53.96
CA MET A 1072 -15.56 40.76 54.51
C MET A 1072 -14.10 40.26 54.45
N LYS A 1073 -13.86 38.98 54.12
CA LYS A 1073 -12.52 38.37 54.22
C LYS A 1073 -11.51 38.92 53.20
N ASN A 1074 -11.94 39.53 52.09
CA ASN A 1074 -11.03 40.01 51.05
C ASN A 1074 -10.21 41.26 51.43
N HIS A 1075 -10.48 41.85 52.59
CA HIS A 1075 -9.79 43.06 53.07
C HIS A 1075 -8.60 42.70 53.97
N SER A 1076 -7.49 43.42 53.82
CA SER A 1076 -6.31 43.24 54.67
C SER A 1076 -6.34 44.20 55.85
N LEU A 1077 -5.83 43.77 57.01
CA LEU A 1077 -5.57 44.66 58.14
C LEU A 1077 -4.18 45.28 57.99
N THR A 1078 -4.06 46.58 58.28
CA THR A 1078 -2.75 47.23 58.41
C THR A 1078 -2.16 46.97 59.81
N ASP A 1079 -0.86 47.16 59.96
CA ASP A 1079 -0.19 47.01 61.26
C ASP A 1079 -0.75 48.01 62.29
N ASP A 1080 -1.13 49.21 61.87
CA ASP A 1080 -1.71 50.23 62.75
C ASP A 1080 -3.14 49.86 63.18
N MET A 1081 -3.97 49.33 62.28
CA MET A 1081 -5.29 48.80 62.64
C MET A 1081 -5.16 47.65 63.65
N THR A 1082 -4.18 46.77 63.44
CA THR A 1082 -3.90 45.63 64.33
C THR A 1082 -3.48 46.12 65.73
N ARG A 1083 -2.67 47.17 65.81
CA ARG A 1083 -2.27 47.79 67.10
C ARG A 1083 -3.45 48.43 67.83
N LEU A 1084 -4.38 49.05 67.10
CA LEU A 1084 -5.55 49.70 67.70
C LEU A 1084 -6.61 48.69 68.16
N LEU A 1085 -6.74 47.55 67.47
CA LEU A 1085 -7.62 46.46 67.86
C LEU A 1085 -7.10 45.69 69.08
N LEU A 1086 -5.78 45.68 69.32
CA LEU A 1086 -5.17 45.00 70.47
C LEU A 1086 -5.03 45.93 71.68
N LEU A 1087 -5.24 45.38 72.88
CA LEU A 1087 -4.96 46.08 74.14
C LEU A 1087 -3.46 45.91 74.52
N PRO A 1088 -2.68 47.00 74.72
CA PRO A 1088 -1.25 46.88 75.04
C PRO A 1088 -0.98 46.41 76.49
N SER A 1089 0.04 45.57 76.68
CA SER A 1089 0.51 45.07 77.99
C SER A 1089 1.47 46.04 78.71
N VAL A 1090 1.59 45.97 80.04
CA VAL A 1090 2.52 46.78 80.86
C VAL A 1090 3.80 45.99 81.14
N GLN A 1091 4.99 46.59 81.09
CA GLN A 1091 6.25 45.89 81.37
C GLN A 1091 6.97 46.48 82.58
N ILE A 1092 7.32 45.65 83.56
CA ILE A 1092 8.01 46.08 84.78
C ILE A 1092 9.43 45.54 84.76
N LEU A 1093 10.40 46.42 84.99
CA LEU A 1093 11.82 46.08 85.12
C LEU A 1093 12.24 46.22 86.58
N THR A 1094 12.85 45.19 87.13
CA THR A 1094 13.42 45.23 88.49
C THR A 1094 14.92 44.95 88.42
N SER A 1095 15.72 45.77 89.12
CA SER A 1095 17.18 45.66 89.13
C SER A 1095 17.70 45.47 90.56
N LEU A 1096 18.42 44.37 90.79
CA LEU A 1096 19.09 44.07 92.06
C LEU A 1096 20.59 44.39 91.93
N GLN A 1097 21.15 45.25 92.78
CA GLN A 1097 22.54 45.69 92.65
C GLN A 1097 23.51 44.81 93.46
N GLN A 1098 23.50 43.51 93.19
CA GLN A 1098 24.61 42.57 93.45
C GLN A 1098 24.38 41.36 92.52
N ASN A 1099 25.20 41.23 91.48
CA ASN A 1099 25.16 40.20 90.40
C ASN A 1099 24.49 40.52 89.05
N GLY A 1100 24.06 41.76 88.78
CA GLY A 1100 23.83 42.25 87.41
C GLY A 1100 22.77 41.53 86.55
N LYS A 1101 21.93 40.65 87.11
CA LYS A 1101 20.82 40.02 86.38
C LYS A 1101 19.55 40.87 86.51
N MET A 1102 19.12 41.49 85.41
CA MET A 1102 17.83 42.18 85.33
C MET A 1102 16.70 41.15 85.20
N ALA A 1103 15.70 41.24 86.08
CA ALA A 1103 14.45 40.51 85.93
C ALA A 1103 13.41 41.44 85.30
N SER A 1104 12.99 41.12 84.08
CA SER A 1104 11.90 41.81 83.37
C SER A 1104 10.66 40.95 83.43
N ARG A 1105 9.52 41.55 83.82
CA ARG A 1105 8.24 40.86 83.79
C ARG A 1105 7.19 41.73 83.13
N VAL A 1106 6.58 41.22 82.06
CA VAL A 1106 5.42 41.84 81.42
C VAL A 1106 4.18 41.44 82.22
N LEU A 1107 3.45 42.42 82.75
CA LEU A 1107 2.21 42.22 83.49
C LEU A 1107 1.03 42.82 82.71
N PRO A 1108 -0.16 42.20 82.78
CA PRO A 1108 -1.37 42.83 82.29
C PRO A 1108 -1.70 44.06 83.14
N ARG A 1109 -2.41 45.05 82.57
CA ARG A 1109 -2.80 46.29 83.26
C ARG A 1109 -3.88 46.04 84.32
N LYS A 1110 -3.49 45.43 85.43
CA LYS A 1110 -4.29 45.17 86.64
C LYS A 1110 -3.48 45.61 87.86
N PRO A 1111 -4.14 45.83 89.03
CA PRO A 1111 -3.41 45.97 90.29
C PRO A 1111 -2.53 44.74 90.48
N PHE A 1112 -1.27 44.94 90.82
CA PHE A 1112 -0.32 43.85 91.10
C PHE A 1112 0.31 44.07 92.47
N VAL A 1113 0.56 42.98 93.19
CA VAL A 1113 1.14 43.03 94.53
C VAL A 1113 2.63 42.73 94.45
N LEU A 1114 3.44 43.64 94.99
CA LEU A 1114 4.85 43.45 95.24
C LEU A 1114 5.02 42.87 96.64
N VAL A 1115 5.55 41.65 96.73
CA VAL A 1115 5.83 40.97 97.99
C VAL A 1115 7.32 41.10 98.32
N LEU A 1116 7.63 41.75 99.43
CA LEU A 1116 8.99 41.99 99.90
C LEU A 1116 9.25 41.17 101.15
N SER A 1117 10.23 40.26 101.12
CA SER A 1117 10.65 39.47 102.28
C SER A 1117 11.98 39.97 102.85
N PHE A 1118 11.98 40.41 104.10
CA PHE A 1118 13.19 40.82 104.83
C PHE A 1118 13.61 39.75 105.85
N VAL A 1119 14.90 39.44 105.92
CA VAL A 1119 15.49 38.46 106.87
C VAL A 1119 16.53 39.19 107.74
N SER A 1120 16.10 39.73 108.88
CA SER A 1120 17.02 40.44 109.80
C SER A 1120 17.37 39.59 111.01
N HIS A 1121 18.66 39.58 111.37
CA HIS A 1121 19.13 39.00 112.63
C HIS A 1121 19.33 40.11 113.66
N LYS A 1122 18.27 40.40 114.43
CA LYS A 1122 18.24 41.18 115.69
C LYS A 1122 18.15 42.71 115.66
N GLU A 1123 17.80 43.37 114.55
CA GLU A 1123 17.50 44.83 114.57
C GLU A 1123 16.23 45.21 113.77
N ASN A 1124 15.52 46.25 114.24
CA ASN A 1124 14.39 46.85 113.53
C ASN A 1124 14.86 47.47 112.21
N LEU A 1125 14.08 47.27 111.14
CA LEU A 1125 14.42 47.74 109.79
C LEU A 1125 13.49 48.85 109.35
N ARG A 1126 14.03 49.94 108.82
CA ARG A 1126 13.27 50.95 108.07
C ARG A 1126 13.51 50.73 106.58
N TYR A 1127 12.46 50.68 105.77
CA TYR A 1127 12.58 50.54 104.31
C TYR A 1127 11.85 51.64 103.55
N LYS A 1128 12.32 51.93 102.33
CA LYS A 1128 11.76 52.92 101.40
C LYS A 1128 11.56 52.30 100.02
N ILE A 1129 10.41 52.54 99.39
CA ILE A 1129 10.12 52.14 98.02
C ILE A 1129 9.99 53.39 97.14
N SER A 1130 10.64 53.40 95.98
CA SER A 1130 10.53 54.49 94.99
C SER A 1130 10.54 53.93 93.56
N TRP A 1131 9.99 54.64 92.58
CA TRP A 1131 9.92 54.17 91.20
C TRP A 1131 10.12 55.28 90.17
N VAL A 1132 10.51 54.90 88.95
CA VAL A 1132 10.72 55.77 87.80
C VAL A 1132 10.04 55.17 86.56
N SER A 1133 9.29 55.99 85.83
CA SER A 1133 8.79 55.66 84.50
C SER A 1133 9.90 55.87 83.47
N LEU A 1134 10.27 54.81 82.75
CA LEU A 1134 11.19 54.87 81.63
C LEU A 1134 10.36 55.14 80.37
N SER A 1135 10.06 56.42 80.13
CA SER A 1135 9.59 56.85 78.81
C SER A 1135 10.77 56.86 77.82
N PRO A 1136 10.57 56.55 76.53
CA PRO A 1136 11.65 56.57 75.54
C PRO A 1136 12.27 57.97 75.31
N ASP A 1137 11.59 59.05 75.70
CA ASP A 1137 11.86 60.41 75.20
C ASP A 1137 12.34 61.45 76.23
N SER A 1138 12.64 61.10 77.49
CA SER A 1138 13.17 62.09 78.45
C SER A 1138 14.23 61.52 79.40
N PHE A 1139 15.51 61.69 79.04
CA PHE A 1139 16.66 61.32 79.87
C PHE A 1139 17.01 62.30 80.99
N ASN A 1140 16.28 63.41 81.16
CA ASN A 1140 16.55 64.41 82.19
C ASN A 1140 15.25 65.00 82.71
N THR A 1141 14.75 64.53 83.85
CA THR A 1141 14.05 65.34 84.87
C THR A 1141 13.73 64.47 86.08
N THR A 1142 14.19 64.92 87.25
CA THR A 1142 14.06 64.30 88.57
C THR A 1142 12.68 64.56 89.18
N HIS A 1143 11.60 64.09 88.57
CA HIS A 1143 10.30 63.97 89.25
C HIS A 1143 10.03 62.49 89.52
N ARG A 1144 10.31 62.08 90.77
CA ARG A 1144 9.99 60.74 91.29
C ARG A 1144 8.47 60.71 91.56
N GLN A 1145 7.76 59.67 91.08
CA GLN A 1145 6.35 59.30 91.36
C GLN A 1145 5.22 59.57 90.32
N GLU A 1146 5.46 59.68 89.01
CA GLU A 1146 4.34 59.71 88.04
C GLU A 1146 4.11 58.38 87.30
N GLY A 1147 2.86 57.88 87.32
CA GLY A 1147 2.36 56.78 86.49
C GLY A 1147 2.05 55.45 87.20
N LEU A 1148 2.66 55.18 88.36
CA LEU A 1148 2.36 54.06 89.25
C LEU A 1148 1.83 54.60 90.58
N ILE A 1149 0.71 54.07 91.07
CA ILE A 1149 0.16 54.37 92.40
C ILE A 1149 0.52 53.23 93.34
N LEU A 1150 1.11 53.54 94.49
CA LEU A 1150 1.38 52.61 95.60
C LEU A 1150 0.30 52.74 96.68
N ASP A 1151 -0.11 51.63 97.26
CA ASP A 1151 -1.00 51.60 98.43
C ASP A 1151 -0.17 51.73 99.74
N GLY A 1152 -0.40 52.82 100.50
CA GLY A 1152 0.28 53.14 101.77
C GLY A 1152 1.48 54.10 101.67
N PRO A 1153 2.18 54.38 102.79
CA PRO A 1153 3.33 55.30 102.80
C PRO A 1153 4.56 54.68 102.13
N ASP A 1154 5.34 55.50 101.42
CA ASP A 1154 6.57 55.10 100.70
C ASP A 1154 7.70 54.63 101.64
N GLU A 1155 7.67 55.04 102.90
CA GLU A 1155 8.59 54.66 103.97
C GLU A 1155 7.84 54.01 105.13
N ALA A 1156 8.33 52.87 105.64
CA ALA A 1156 7.77 52.21 106.82
C ALA A 1156 8.83 51.46 107.63
N THR A 1157 8.54 51.20 108.91
CA THR A 1157 9.41 50.46 109.85
C THR A 1157 8.86 49.08 110.19
N ILE A 1158 9.75 48.10 110.33
CA ILE A 1158 9.47 46.72 110.72
C ILE A 1158 10.12 46.49 112.08
N SER A 1159 9.30 46.27 113.11
CA SER A 1159 9.76 45.94 114.46
C SER A 1159 10.02 44.43 114.58
N VAL A 1160 11.22 44.03 115.01
CA VAL A 1160 11.66 42.62 115.08
C VAL A 1160 11.64 42.17 116.55
N SER A 1161 10.76 41.24 116.91
CA SER A 1161 10.68 40.65 118.26
C SER A 1161 11.69 39.51 118.45
N GLU A 1162 12.36 39.44 119.60
CA GLU A 1162 13.40 38.45 119.93
C GLU A 1162 12.89 37.00 119.95
N LYS A 1163 12.92 36.30 118.81
CA LYS A 1163 13.04 34.83 118.67
C LYS A 1163 13.43 34.48 117.23
N ALA A 1164 14.15 33.37 117.08
CA ALA A 1164 14.97 32.97 115.93
C ALA A 1164 14.41 33.23 114.52
N SER A 1165 15.26 33.81 113.65
CA SER A 1165 15.22 33.83 112.17
C SER A 1165 13.84 33.66 111.51
N THR A 1166 12.95 34.63 111.67
CA THR A 1166 11.68 34.72 110.93
C THR A 1166 11.80 35.74 109.80
N SER A 1167 11.51 35.34 108.56
CA SER A 1167 11.37 36.26 107.43
C SER A 1167 10.09 37.10 107.58
N HIS A 1168 10.22 38.42 107.55
CA HIS A 1168 9.06 39.32 107.56
C HIS A 1168 8.64 39.63 106.12
N ILE A 1169 7.38 39.34 105.80
CA ILE A 1169 6.82 39.57 104.47
C ILE A 1169 5.97 40.84 104.51
N VAL A 1170 6.26 41.76 103.60
CA VAL A 1170 5.52 43.01 103.40
C VAL A 1170 4.95 43.02 102.00
N GLU A 1171 3.64 43.16 101.91
CA GLU A 1171 2.93 43.23 100.63
C GLU A 1171 2.56 44.68 100.32
N ARG A 1172 2.79 45.09 99.07
CA ARG A 1172 2.48 46.43 98.59
C ARG A 1172 1.83 46.37 97.22
N THR A 1173 0.61 46.87 97.12
CA THR A 1173 -0.15 46.85 95.87
C THR A 1173 0.19 48.08 95.03
N PHE A 1174 0.42 47.84 93.74
CA PHE A 1174 0.69 48.86 92.74
C PHE A 1174 -0.38 48.86 91.65
N PHE A 1175 -0.71 50.04 91.13
CA PHE A 1175 -1.59 50.20 89.98
C PHE A 1175 -0.99 51.14 88.93
N ALA A 1176 -0.93 50.69 87.67
CA ALA A 1176 -0.37 51.46 86.56
C ALA A 1176 -1.45 52.29 85.82
N LEU A 1177 -1.34 53.62 85.93
CA LEU A 1177 -2.23 54.58 85.29
C LEU A 1177 -1.96 54.77 83.79
N SER A 1178 -0.74 54.47 83.32
CA SER A 1178 -0.38 54.51 81.91
C SER A 1178 0.40 53.26 81.49
N PRO A 1179 0.35 52.86 80.21
CA PRO A 1179 1.23 51.82 79.70
C PRO A 1179 2.65 52.39 79.58
N GLY A 1180 3.65 51.63 80.02
CA GLY A 1180 5.04 52.06 80.01
C GLY A 1180 5.96 51.03 80.63
N ILE A 1181 7.26 51.31 80.56
CA ILE A 1181 8.28 50.54 81.27
C ILE A 1181 8.52 51.25 82.60
N TYR A 1182 8.33 50.55 83.71
CA TYR A 1182 8.56 51.12 85.04
C TYR A 1182 9.66 50.38 85.77
N GLN A 1183 10.54 51.14 86.45
CA GLN A 1183 11.62 50.60 87.27
C GLN A 1183 11.39 50.95 88.75
N ILE A 1184 11.36 49.94 89.61
CA ILE A 1184 11.09 50.07 91.06
C ILE A 1184 12.40 49.85 91.84
N TYR A 1185 12.66 50.72 92.82
CA TYR A 1185 13.81 50.74 93.72
C TYR A 1185 13.36 50.54 95.17
N ILE A 1186 14.06 49.67 95.91
CA ILE A 1186 13.79 49.40 97.33
C ILE A 1186 15.10 49.54 98.11
N SER A 1187 15.10 50.32 99.19
CA SER A 1187 16.23 50.45 100.13
C SER A 1187 15.78 50.13 101.55
N ALA A 1188 16.64 49.49 102.35
CA ALA A 1188 16.37 49.16 103.76
C ALA A 1188 17.62 49.40 104.62
N ILE A 1189 17.44 49.99 105.81
CA ILE A 1189 18.50 50.35 106.77
C ILE A 1189 18.05 49.97 108.19
N SER A 1190 18.99 49.62 109.08
CA SER A 1190 18.73 49.38 110.51
C SER A 1190 18.37 50.67 111.26
N GLU A 1191 17.36 50.60 112.14
CA GLU A 1191 16.74 51.76 112.81
C GLU A 1191 17.69 52.52 113.77
N LYS A 1192 18.80 51.93 114.22
CA LYS A 1192 19.78 52.62 115.10
C LYS A 1192 20.62 53.70 114.40
N ASN A 1193 20.66 53.71 113.07
CA ASN A 1193 21.33 54.77 112.32
C ASN A 1193 20.34 55.92 112.08
N GLU A 1194 20.45 57.03 112.83
CA GLU A 1194 19.65 58.26 112.61
C GLU A 1194 20.02 59.03 111.32
N LEU A 1195 20.75 58.41 110.39
CA LEU A 1195 21.06 59.01 109.10
C LEU A 1195 19.78 59.00 108.22
N PRO A 1196 19.36 60.13 107.62
CA PRO A 1196 18.32 60.10 106.59
C PRO A 1196 18.78 59.19 105.45
N PHE A 1197 17.86 58.47 104.77
CA PHE A 1197 18.19 57.67 103.58
C PHE A 1197 18.98 58.54 102.60
N SER A 1198 20.31 58.39 102.60
CA SER A 1198 21.21 59.11 101.71
C SER A 1198 21.12 58.44 100.33
N ASN A 1199 21.36 59.20 99.26
CA ASN A 1199 21.23 58.68 97.89
C ASN A 1199 22.24 57.57 97.54
N CYS A 1200 23.17 57.21 98.43
CA CYS A 1200 24.16 56.16 98.25
C CYS A 1200 24.44 55.52 99.61
N ASP A 1201 23.73 54.44 99.97
CA ASP A 1201 24.19 53.40 100.92
C ASP A 1201 23.08 52.32 101.04
N VAL A 1202 23.30 51.15 100.44
CA VAL A 1202 22.51 49.95 100.74
C VAL A 1202 23.49 48.78 100.88
N ASN A 1203 23.87 48.46 102.11
CA ASN A 1203 24.67 47.28 102.45
C ASN A 1203 23.75 46.09 102.74
N GLU A 1204 23.97 45.01 101.96
CA GLU A 1204 23.62 43.59 102.17
C GLU A 1204 22.13 43.12 102.19
N PRO A 1205 21.85 41.85 101.78
CA PRO A 1205 20.92 41.57 100.67
C PRO A 1205 19.60 40.85 101.07
N PHE A 1206 18.57 40.89 100.19
CA PHE A 1206 17.43 39.96 100.24
C PHE A 1206 17.08 39.31 98.90
N MET A 1207 16.79 38.01 98.95
CA MET A 1207 16.40 37.13 97.85
C MET A 1207 14.94 37.34 97.47
N LEU A 1208 14.65 37.51 96.17
CA LEU A 1208 13.30 37.60 95.64
C LEU A 1208 12.92 36.27 94.96
N HIS A 1209 12.06 35.51 95.62
CA HIS A 1209 11.34 34.37 95.02
C HIS A 1209 10.06 34.90 94.38
N VAL A 1210 9.84 34.60 93.11
CA VAL A 1210 8.63 35.00 92.38
C VAL A 1210 7.85 33.75 92.03
N GLU A 1211 6.83 33.44 92.83
CA GLU A 1211 5.81 32.46 92.46
C GLU A 1211 4.79 33.10 91.52
N THR A 1212 4.33 32.31 90.55
CA THR A 1212 3.29 32.66 89.60
C THR A 1212 2.16 31.66 89.80
N ASN A 1213 0.93 32.12 90.02
CA ASN A 1213 -0.24 31.24 89.93
C ASN A 1213 -0.28 30.50 88.60
#